data_AF-W9CGM7-F1
#
_entry.id   AF-W9CGM7-F1
#
_cell.length_a   1.000
_cell.length_b   1.000
_cell.length_c   1.000
_cell.angle_alpha   90.00
_cell.angle_beta   90.00
_cell.angle_gamma   90.00
#
_symmetry.space_group_name_H-M   'P 1'
#
loop_
_entity.id
_entity.type
_entity.pdbx_description
1 polymer ?
#
loop_
_entity_poly.entity_id
_entity_poly.type
_entity_poly.pdbx_seq_one_letter_code
_entity_poly.pdbx_strand_id
1 'polypeptide(L)'
;MAYNRRVEDFREAEYPMMRGKTYLDHAGTTIYAKSLIERFSSEMVGNLFGNPHSASAPAQLSGSLVDSVREKALRFLGADPAHFDLVFTANATAAIKLVAESFRDLALESSTSGSFWYGYHKDAHTSLVGPREHTNGQHHCFAGDQEVEDWLLGYRTLPGRREDDETPGIFAFPGQSNMTGRRLPLSWSRKLRNSTLISHQNTYSLLDAAGLATTTQLDFSDPDAAPDFTVLSFYKIFGFPDLGALIVRRKSAHILTWRRYFGGGTVSSLTVLHEASYHRKDATIHDGLEDGTLPFHSIIALGCAIDVHHDLYDSMANISKHTMFLIRRLYEGLSTIRHSNGRPVCEIYNDATNTHPYTDATTQGATIAFNILRPDGTYVSYLSVEELANQKDIYVRAGGLCNPGGIASYLKVAPWHFKRAWSAGHRCSESDNTEIINGKPTGVVRASLGAMSIISDVDTLLAFMLETFVEDLDLAGQIVVITAQAPSNKSPTVRSQGGVSPVVVKVPGNWPIRKLLPIDTDSKEDPRGRPPRRYNMYDYQINCDRPRTSHSTTYHSPAHHLSTGSNDSAIVMPATAVKYWDDIKRGGHETWPECRARRHEHEHEHEPEKEKTKSESRPTEEKGKRPEKTLSKAKSFWGLNKVVKGRSKG
;
A
#
# COMPACT_ATOMS: atom_id res chain seq x y z
N MET A 1 12.02 18.98 -16.19
CA MET A 1 11.13 19.63 -15.20
C MET A 1 10.40 20.78 -15.87
N ALA A 2 9.17 21.07 -15.47
CA ALA A 2 8.43 22.26 -15.88
C ALA A 2 7.23 22.46 -14.93
N TYR A 3 7.04 23.67 -14.40
CA TYR A 3 5.89 23.97 -13.54
C TYR A 3 4.62 24.15 -14.38
N ASN A 4 3.63 23.28 -14.17
CA ASN A 4 2.31 23.44 -14.77
C ASN A 4 1.54 24.56 -14.05
N ARG A 5 1.50 25.77 -14.63
CA ARG A 5 0.74 26.90 -14.07
C ARG A 5 -0.77 26.69 -14.08
N ARG A 6 -1.32 25.87 -14.99
CA ARG A 6 -2.77 25.61 -15.05
C ARG A 6 -3.35 25.06 -13.75
N VAL A 7 -2.51 24.40 -12.93
CA VAL A 7 -2.92 23.91 -11.62
C VAL A 7 -3.37 25.06 -10.72
N GLU A 8 -2.69 26.21 -10.74
CA GLU A 8 -3.11 27.41 -9.98
C GLU A 8 -4.49 27.91 -10.44
N ASP A 9 -4.74 27.94 -11.75
CA ASP A 9 -5.99 28.44 -12.35
C ASP A 9 -7.23 27.64 -11.89
N PHE A 10 -7.12 26.32 -11.70
CA PHE A 10 -8.24 25.47 -11.28
C PHE A 10 -8.20 25.03 -9.79
N ARG A 11 -7.11 25.30 -9.05
CA ARG A 11 -6.86 24.74 -7.71
C ARG A 11 -8.03 24.94 -6.75
N GLU A 12 -8.52 26.17 -6.62
CA GLU A 12 -9.61 26.49 -5.68
C GLU A 12 -10.98 25.95 -6.11
N ALA A 13 -11.20 25.80 -7.43
CA ALA A 13 -12.47 25.29 -7.97
C ALA A 13 -12.57 23.77 -7.80
N GLU A 14 -11.50 23.04 -8.10
CA GLU A 14 -11.47 21.58 -8.03
C GLU A 14 -11.13 21.03 -6.64
N TYR A 15 -10.42 21.80 -5.81
CA TYR A 15 -10.00 21.37 -4.48
C TYR A 15 -10.40 22.36 -3.37
N PRO A 16 -11.69 22.74 -3.24
CA PRO A 16 -12.14 23.72 -2.24
C PRO A 16 -11.88 23.26 -0.79
N MET A 17 -11.77 21.95 -0.54
CA MET A 17 -11.40 21.39 0.77
C MET A 17 -9.96 21.72 1.21
N MET A 18 -9.12 22.21 0.28
CA MET A 18 -7.76 22.67 0.56
C MET A 18 -7.62 24.20 0.66
N ARG A 19 -8.72 24.97 0.59
CA ARG A 19 -8.64 26.43 0.79
C ARG A 19 -8.10 26.74 2.19
N GLY A 20 -6.97 27.47 2.25
CA GLY A 20 -6.28 27.82 3.48
C GLY A 20 -5.52 26.66 4.15
N LYS A 21 -5.28 25.55 3.44
CA LYS A 21 -4.74 24.29 4.01
C LYS A 21 -3.64 23.68 3.16
N THR A 22 -2.48 23.46 3.76
CA THR A 22 -1.28 22.92 3.09
C THR A 22 -1.16 21.42 3.35
N TYR A 23 -1.82 20.59 2.52
CA TYR A 23 -1.73 19.13 2.62
C TYR A 23 -0.48 18.60 1.92
N LEU A 24 0.31 17.79 2.63
CA LEU A 24 1.61 17.26 2.18
C LEU A 24 1.78 15.76 2.50
N ASP A 25 0.70 15.01 2.71
CA ASP A 25 0.71 13.54 2.84
C ASP A 25 0.20 12.81 1.59
N HIS A 26 0.36 13.42 0.40
CA HIS A 26 -0.05 12.87 -0.89
C HIS A 26 0.52 11.46 -1.20
N ALA A 27 1.65 11.07 -0.60
CA ALA A 27 2.19 9.71 -0.70
C ALA A 27 1.46 8.67 0.17
N GLY A 28 0.70 9.10 1.19
CA GLY A 28 -0.24 8.28 1.94
C GLY A 28 -1.50 8.01 1.12
N THR A 29 -2.29 9.08 0.92
CA THR A 29 -3.50 9.16 0.09
C THR A 29 -3.51 10.56 -0.54
N THR A 30 -3.92 10.71 -1.80
CA THR A 30 -4.04 12.05 -2.40
C THR A 30 -5.46 12.61 -2.23
N ILE A 31 -5.70 13.87 -2.57
CA ILE A 31 -7.02 14.50 -2.47
C ILE A 31 -7.79 14.31 -3.78
N TYR A 32 -9.07 13.93 -3.71
CA TYR A 32 -9.94 13.80 -4.89
C TYR A 32 -10.40 15.16 -5.41
N ALA A 33 -10.62 15.26 -6.73
CA ALA A 33 -11.18 16.45 -7.36
C ALA A 33 -12.69 16.56 -7.11
N LYS A 34 -13.22 17.78 -7.02
CA LYS A 34 -14.65 18.07 -6.91
C LYS A 34 -15.43 17.51 -8.10
N SER A 35 -14.96 17.77 -9.33
CA SER A 35 -15.58 17.28 -10.56
C SER A 35 -15.67 15.75 -10.65
N LEU A 36 -14.73 15.02 -10.02
CA LEU A 36 -14.78 13.55 -9.92
C LEU A 36 -16.02 13.11 -9.14
N ILE A 37 -16.23 13.67 -7.95
CA ILE A 37 -17.37 13.34 -7.08
C ILE A 37 -18.69 13.76 -7.72
N GLU A 38 -18.75 14.93 -8.37
CA GLU A 38 -19.94 15.39 -9.08
C GLU A 38 -20.29 14.51 -10.28
N ARG A 39 -19.31 14.10 -11.08
CA ARG A 39 -19.50 13.20 -12.22
C ARG A 39 -19.93 11.80 -11.78
N PHE A 40 -19.28 11.23 -10.76
CA PHE A 40 -19.68 9.95 -10.18
C PHE A 40 -21.08 10.00 -9.57
N SER A 41 -21.44 11.09 -8.87
CA SER A 41 -22.80 11.31 -8.34
C SER A 41 -23.84 11.36 -9.48
N SER A 42 -23.52 12.04 -10.58
CA SER A 42 -24.39 12.07 -11.77
C SER A 42 -24.60 10.68 -12.39
N GLU A 43 -23.56 9.86 -12.49
CA GLU A 43 -23.69 8.47 -12.97
C GLU A 43 -24.54 7.61 -12.00
N MET A 44 -24.35 7.77 -10.69
CA MET A 44 -25.07 7.02 -9.66
C MET A 44 -26.55 7.41 -9.50
N VAL A 45 -26.91 8.66 -9.82
CA VAL A 45 -28.30 9.15 -9.76
C VAL A 45 -29.01 8.98 -11.11
N GLY A 46 -28.28 9.05 -12.23
CA GLY A 46 -28.84 8.93 -13.58
C GLY A 46 -29.14 7.50 -14.05
N ASN A 47 -28.53 6.48 -13.43
CA ASN A 47 -28.61 5.09 -13.87
C ASN A 47 -29.16 4.15 -12.78
N LEU A 48 -29.83 3.07 -13.21
CA LEU A 48 -30.18 1.95 -12.33
C LEU A 48 -29.14 0.82 -12.51
N PHE A 49 -28.25 0.66 -11.54
CA PHE A 49 -27.25 -0.41 -11.53
C PHE A 49 -27.72 -1.64 -10.73
N GLY A 50 -27.49 -2.84 -11.28
CA GLY A 50 -27.79 -4.13 -10.64
C GLY A 50 -26.53 -4.88 -10.23
N ASN A 51 -26.68 -5.95 -9.43
CA ASN A 51 -25.57 -6.86 -9.14
C ASN A 51 -25.16 -7.62 -10.43
N PRO A 52 -23.90 -7.50 -10.92
CA PRO A 52 -23.44 -8.11 -12.18
C PRO A 52 -23.71 -9.62 -12.35
N HIS A 53 -23.93 -10.37 -11.27
CA HIS A 53 -24.25 -11.81 -11.34
C HIS A 53 -25.71 -12.11 -11.73
N SER A 54 -26.54 -11.09 -11.98
CA SER A 54 -27.93 -11.24 -12.41
C SER A 54 -28.09 -11.05 -13.92
N ALA A 55 -29.07 -11.73 -14.52
CA ALA A 55 -29.36 -11.60 -15.96
C ALA A 55 -30.18 -10.33 -16.34
N SER A 56 -30.52 -9.46 -15.38
CA SER A 56 -31.36 -8.28 -15.62
C SER A 56 -30.59 -7.15 -16.35
N ALA A 57 -31.28 -6.29 -17.09
CA ALA A 57 -30.64 -5.18 -17.82
C ALA A 57 -29.78 -4.25 -16.92
N PRO A 58 -30.22 -3.86 -15.69
CA PRO A 58 -29.37 -3.16 -14.72
C PRO A 58 -28.06 -3.87 -14.37
N ALA A 59 -28.05 -5.20 -14.33
CA ALA A 59 -26.86 -5.99 -14.01
C ALA A 59 -25.93 -6.15 -15.21
N GLN A 60 -26.49 -6.33 -16.42
CA GLN A 60 -25.74 -6.31 -17.67
C GLN A 60 -25.04 -4.96 -17.89
N LEU A 61 -25.70 -3.84 -17.54
CA LEU A 61 -25.10 -2.50 -17.52
C LEU A 61 -23.93 -2.42 -16.54
N SER A 62 -24.10 -2.87 -15.28
CA SER A 62 -23.01 -2.89 -14.31
C SER A 62 -21.81 -3.72 -14.78
N GLY A 63 -22.04 -4.87 -15.41
CA GLY A 63 -20.99 -5.73 -15.98
C GLY A 63 -20.22 -5.03 -17.11
N SER A 64 -20.92 -4.50 -18.11
CA SER A 64 -20.28 -3.84 -19.25
C SER A 64 -19.50 -2.58 -18.85
N LEU A 65 -19.93 -1.87 -17.80
CA LEU A 65 -19.17 -0.76 -17.22
C LEU A 65 -17.92 -1.22 -16.45
N VAL A 66 -18.00 -2.34 -15.71
CA VAL A 66 -16.83 -2.94 -15.05
C VAL A 66 -15.77 -3.33 -16.08
N ASP A 67 -16.17 -3.96 -17.19
CA ASP A 67 -15.25 -4.39 -18.24
C ASP A 67 -14.65 -3.20 -19.01
N SER A 68 -15.48 -2.22 -19.36
CA SER A 68 -15.05 -0.96 -19.99
C SER A 68 -14.06 -0.18 -19.12
N VAL A 69 -14.27 -0.12 -17.80
CA VAL A 69 -13.31 0.52 -16.89
C VAL A 69 -12.06 -0.35 -16.67
N ARG A 70 -12.15 -1.68 -16.66
CA ARG A 70 -10.96 -2.56 -16.60
C ARG A 70 -10.02 -2.28 -17.78
N GLU A 71 -10.57 -2.14 -18.99
CA GLU A 71 -9.81 -1.70 -20.16
C GLU A 71 -9.30 -0.26 -20.04
N LYS A 72 -10.14 0.69 -19.59
CA LYS A 72 -9.72 2.10 -19.40
C LYS A 72 -8.55 2.21 -18.41
N ALA A 73 -8.59 1.45 -17.32
CA ALA A 73 -7.54 1.38 -16.31
C ALA A 73 -6.25 0.75 -16.86
N LEU A 74 -6.33 -0.36 -17.60
CA LEU A 74 -5.17 -0.93 -18.30
C LEU A 74 -4.50 0.09 -19.23
N ARG A 75 -5.28 0.76 -20.08
CA ARG A 75 -4.79 1.80 -21.01
C ARG A 75 -4.16 3.00 -20.28
N PHE A 76 -4.80 3.50 -19.21
CA PHE A 76 -4.26 4.58 -18.36
C PHE A 76 -2.91 4.18 -17.72
N LEU A 77 -2.78 2.93 -17.30
CA LEU A 77 -1.55 2.39 -16.72
C LEU A 77 -0.50 1.98 -17.77
N GLY A 78 -0.76 2.23 -19.07
CA GLY A 78 0.16 1.92 -20.17
C GLY A 78 0.26 0.43 -20.53
N ALA A 79 -0.66 -0.41 -20.03
CA ALA A 79 -0.66 -1.85 -20.23
C ALA A 79 -1.67 -2.29 -21.31
N ASP A 80 -1.18 -3.01 -22.32
CA ASP A 80 -2.01 -3.55 -23.41
C ASP A 80 -2.85 -4.78 -22.95
N PRO A 81 -4.19 -4.77 -23.05
CA PRO A 81 -5.03 -5.93 -22.75
C PRO A 81 -4.68 -7.22 -23.51
N ALA A 82 -4.00 -7.14 -24.66
CA ALA A 82 -3.50 -8.32 -25.39
C ALA A 82 -2.37 -9.05 -24.64
N HIS A 83 -1.63 -8.34 -23.78
CA HIS A 83 -0.46 -8.86 -23.06
C HIS A 83 -0.65 -8.91 -21.54
N PHE A 84 -1.58 -8.11 -21.01
CA PHE A 84 -1.87 -7.97 -19.59
C PHE A 84 -3.34 -8.17 -19.29
N ASP A 85 -3.64 -8.53 -18.05
CA ASP A 85 -4.99 -8.55 -17.47
C ASP A 85 -4.98 -7.76 -16.16
N LEU A 86 -6.15 -7.30 -15.70
CA LEU A 86 -6.27 -6.49 -14.49
C LEU A 86 -7.33 -7.09 -13.56
N VAL A 87 -6.87 -7.50 -12.39
CA VAL A 87 -7.69 -8.03 -11.29
C VAL A 87 -7.96 -6.88 -10.32
N PHE A 88 -9.21 -6.50 -10.11
CA PHE A 88 -9.56 -5.52 -9.09
C PHE A 88 -9.38 -6.09 -7.68
N THR A 89 -8.83 -5.29 -6.78
CA THR A 89 -8.61 -5.65 -5.37
C THR A 89 -9.06 -4.52 -4.45
N ALA A 90 -9.10 -4.76 -3.13
CA ALA A 90 -9.38 -3.67 -2.19
C ALA A 90 -8.28 -2.58 -2.19
N ASN A 91 -7.02 -3.00 -2.31
CA ASN A 91 -5.83 -2.14 -2.33
C ASN A 91 -4.58 -2.96 -2.77
N ALA A 92 -3.43 -2.30 -2.86
CA ALA A 92 -2.14 -2.96 -3.16
C ALA A 92 -1.77 -4.08 -2.16
N THR A 93 -2.10 -3.95 -0.87
CA THR A 93 -1.83 -4.99 0.15
C THR A 93 -2.62 -6.26 -0.14
N ALA A 94 -3.90 -6.16 -0.51
CA ALA A 94 -4.72 -7.29 -0.92
C ALA A 94 -4.18 -7.96 -2.20
N ALA A 95 -3.67 -7.18 -3.15
CA ALA A 95 -3.02 -7.68 -4.36
C ALA A 95 -1.72 -8.45 -4.06
N ILE A 96 -0.84 -7.91 -3.20
CA ILE A 96 0.39 -8.59 -2.74
C ILE A 96 0.04 -9.91 -2.03
N LYS A 97 -0.97 -9.90 -1.16
CA LYS A 97 -1.45 -11.10 -0.48
C LYS A 97 -1.94 -12.15 -1.48
N LEU A 98 -2.77 -11.80 -2.47
CA LEU A 98 -3.27 -12.72 -3.48
C LEU A 98 -2.13 -13.44 -4.23
N VAL A 99 -1.09 -12.71 -4.64
CA VAL A 99 0.10 -13.30 -5.27
C VAL A 99 0.82 -14.24 -4.29
N ALA A 100 1.08 -13.80 -3.04
CA ALA A 100 1.76 -14.61 -2.04
C ALA A 100 1.00 -15.91 -1.66
N GLU A 101 -0.33 -15.84 -1.57
CA GLU A 101 -1.19 -17.02 -1.35
C GLU A 101 -1.13 -18.00 -2.53
N SER A 102 -1.07 -17.47 -3.76
CA SER A 102 -0.93 -18.30 -4.97
C SER A 102 0.39 -19.08 -5.00
N PHE A 103 1.51 -18.43 -4.63
CA PHE A 103 2.82 -19.08 -4.52
C PHE A 103 2.89 -20.09 -3.37
N ARG A 104 2.30 -19.75 -2.20
CA ARG A 104 2.15 -20.69 -1.08
C ARG A 104 1.38 -21.94 -1.51
N ASP A 105 0.25 -21.77 -2.18
CA ASP A 105 -0.63 -22.88 -2.52
C ASP A 105 -0.02 -23.75 -3.65
N LEU A 106 0.64 -23.14 -4.65
CA LEU A 106 1.52 -23.85 -5.61
C LEU A 106 2.59 -24.69 -4.91
N ALA A 107 3.29 -24.10 -3.94
CA ALA A 107 4.37 -24.77 -3.22
C ALA A 107 3.87 -25.96 -2.37
N LEU A 108 2.63 -25.91 -1.90
CA LEU A 108 1.98 -26.99 -1.14
C LEU A 108 1.40 -28.12 -2.03
N GLU A 109 1.31 -27.92 -3.35
CA GLU A 109 1.07 -29.00 -4.33
C GLU A 109 2.39 -29.57 -4.90
N SER A 110 3.49 -28.81 -4.84
CA SER A 110 4.79 -29.23 -5.36
C SER A 110 5.49 -30.23 -4.44
N SER A 111 5.91 -31.36 -5.01
CA SER A 111 6.53 -32.47 -4.29
C SER A 111 7.99 -32.25 -3.83
N THR A 112 8.59 -31.09 -4.12
CA THR A 112 10.03 -30.84 -3.91
C THR A 112 10.39 -29.98 -2.69
N SER A 113 9.53 -29.04 -2.27
CA SER A 113 9.91 -28.02 -1.26
C SER A 113 8.85 -27.77 -0.18
N GLY A 114 7.55 -27.83 -0.50
CA GLY A 114 6.49 -27.44 0.45
C GLY A 114 6.48 -25.94 0.81
N SER A 115 7.37 -25.15 0.22
CA SER A 115 7.48 -23.70 0.39
C SER A 115 8.04 -23.03 -0.88
N PHE A 116 8.10 -21.70 -0.87
CA PHE A 116 8.60 -20.89 -1.99
C PHE A 116 9.61 -19.85 -1.47
N TRP A 117 10.49 -19.38 -2.35
CA TRP A 117 11.51 -18.39 -2.02
C TRP A 117 10.99 -16.95 -2.17
N TYR A 118 11.33 -16.06 -1.23
CA TYR A 118 10.94 -14.64 -1.28
C TYR A 118 12.13 -13.68 -1.09
N GLY A 119 12.57 -13.04 -2.18
CA GLY A 119 13.53 -11.94 -2.11
C GLY A 119 12.84 -10.59 -2.14
N TYR A 120 13.14 -9.68 -1.21
CA TYR A 120 12.57 -8.32 -1.20
C TYR A 120 13.56 -7.22 -0.88
N HIS A 121 13.40 -6.04 -1.47
CA HIS A 121 14.31 -4.91 -1.22
C HIS A 121 14.01 -4.17 0.10
N LYS A 122 15.04 -3.64 0.80
CA LYS A 122 14.89 -2.94 2.10
C LYS A 122 13.94 -1.73 2.09
N ASP A 123 13.71 -1.11 0.94
CA ASP A 123 12.77 0.00 0.76
C ASP A 123 11.29 -0.45 0.72
N ALA A 124 11.04 -1.76 0.71
CA ALA A 124 9.71 -2.35 0.74
C ALA A 124 8.81 -1.67 1.80
N HIS A 125 7.58 -1.35 1.39
CA HIS A 125 6.51 -1.03 2.31
C HIS A 125 6.16 -2.27 3.15
N THR A 126 5.65 -2.11 4.38
CA THR A 126 5.33 -3.23 5.29
C THR A 126 4.48 -4.32 4.63
N SER A 127 3.53 -3.96 3.76
CA SER A 127 2.72 -4.91 2.99
C SER A 127 3.53 -5.84 2.08
N LEU A 128 4.66 -5.36 1.55
CA LEU A 128 5.60 -6.11 0.69
C LEU A 128 6.68 -6.84 1.51
N VAL A 129 6.77 -6.61 2.82
CA VAL A 129 7.56 -7.44 3.75
C VAL A 129 6.77 -8.68 4.20
N GLY A 130 5.44 -8.54 4.37
CA GLY A 130 4.54 -9.59 4.86
C GLY A 130 4.62 -10.98 4.18
N PRO A 131 4.74 -11.10 2.84
CA PRO A 131 4.78 -12.40 2.15
C PRO A 131 5.87 -13.35 2.62
N ARG A 132 6.96 -12.83 3.20
CA ARG A 132 8.06 -13.64 3.74
C ARG A 132 7.59 -14.65 4.80
N GLU A 133 6.51 -14.35 5.53
CA GLU A 133 5.97 -15.21 6.59
C GLU A 133 5.31 -16.50 6.03
N HIS A 134 5.16 -16.62 4.71
CA HIS A 134 4.71 -17.85 4.03
C HIS A 134 5.86 -18.74 3.51
N THR A 135 7.12 -18.36 3.75
CA THR A 135 8.32 -19.03 3.18
C THR A 135 9.00 -20.05 4.09
N ASN A 136 8.50 -20.28 5.31
CA ASN A 136 9.16 -21.08 6.34
C ASN A 136 10.64 -20.70 6.61
N GLY A 137 11.01 -19.44 6.31
CA GLY A 137 12.39 -18.92 6.43
C GLY A 137 13.18 -18.83 5.12
N GLN A 138 12.65 -19.30 3.99
CA GLN A 138 13.27 -19.17 2.66
C GLN A 138 13.12 -17.74 2.09
N HIS A 139 13.65 -16.73 2.76
CA HIS A 139 13.56 -15.34 2.30
C HIS A 139 14.85 -14.54 2.50
N HIS A 140 15.07 -13.54 1.62
CA HIS A 140 16.19 -12.61 1.69
C HIS A 140 15.71 -11.15 1.64
N CYS A 141 16.35 -10.29 2.43
CA CYS A 141 16.12 -8.84 2.42
C CYS A 141 17.36 -8.15 1.82
N PHE A 142 17.26 -7.67 0.58
CA PHE A 142 18.37 -7.00 -0.10
C PHE A 142 18.64 -5.64 0.56
N ALA A 143 19.89 -5.42 0.99
CA ALA A 143 20.32 -4.24 1.74
C ALA A 143 20.61 -3.00 0.86
N GLY A 144 20.57 -3.14 -0.46
CA GLY A 144 20.74 -2.05 -1.41
C GLY A 144 20.78 -2.55 -2.85
N ASP A 145 20.64 -1.62 -3.80
CA ASP A 145 20.49 -1.87 -5.23
C ASP A 145 21.66 -2.68 -5.82
N GLN A 146 22.89 -2.44 -5.37
CA GLN A 146 24.06 -3.23 -5.78
C GLN A 146 23.97 -4.72 -5.39
N GLU A 147 23.34 -5.05 -4.26
CA GLU A 147 23.16 -6.46 -3.87
C GLU A 147 22.16 -7.19 -4.79
N VAL A 148 21.15 -6.46 -5.29
CA VAL A 148 20.22 -6.97 -6.30
C VAL A 148 20.96 -7.18 -7.62
N GLU A 149 21.80 -6.24 -8.05
CA GLU A 149 22.62 -6.36 -9.26
C GLU A 149 23.62 -7.53 -9.16
N ASP A 150 24.37 -7.65 -8.06
CA ASP A 150 25.30 -8.76 -7.81
C ASP A 150 24.60 -10.13 -7.89
N TRP A 151 23.39 -10.22 -7.33
CA TRP A 151 22.57 -11.44 -7.38
C TRP A 151 22.02 -11.73 -8.80
N LEU A 152 21.49 -10.72 -9.49
CA LEU A 152 20.98 -10.85 -10.87
C LEU A 152 22.07 -11.24 -11.87
N LEU A 153 23.33 -10.84 -11.62
CA LEU A 153 24.50 -11.20 -12.43
C LEU A 153 25.18 -12.52 -12.02
N GLY A 154 24.72 -13.18 -10.95
CA GLY A 154 25.33 -14.42 -10.44
C GLY A 154 26.66 -14.21 -9.71
N TYR A 155 27.01 -12.98 -9.34
CA TYR A 155 28.20 -12.67 -8.53
C TYR A 155 27.95 -12.89 -7.02
N ARG A 156 26.70 -13.11 -6.60
CA ARG A 156 26.30 -13.42 -5.22
C ARG A 156 25.24 -14.53 -5.17
N THR A 157 25.65 -15.73 -4.74
CA THR A 157 24.74 -16.76 -4.21
C THR A 157 24.10 -16.25 -2.91
N LEU A 158 22.80 -16.49 -2.70
CA LEU A 158 22.09 -15.99 -1.52
C LEU A 158 22.00 -17.03 -0.39
N PRO A 159 21.97 -16.61 0.90
CA PRO A 159 21.76 -17.53 2.01
C PRO A 159 20.45 -18.30 1.84
N GLY A 160 20.51 -19.63 1.96
CA GLY A 160 19.34 -20.51 1.89
C GLY A 160 18.76 -20.76 0.49
N ARG A 161 19.29 -20.15 -0.58
CA ARG A 161 18.90 -20.46 -1.97
C ARG A 161 20.11 -20.80 -2.82
N ARG A 162 20.11 -21.98 -3.44
CA ARG A 162 21.20 -22.41 -4.33
C ARG A 162 20.99 -21.90 -5.76
N GLU A 163 22.00 -22.06 -6.60
CA GLU A 163 21.91 -21.74 -8.03
C GLU A 163 21.14 -22.80 -8.81
N ASP A 164 21.16 -24.06 -8.37
CA ASP A 164 20.40 -25.22 -8.87
C ASP A 164 18.99 -25.35 -8.26
N ASP A 165 18.55 -24.38 -7.45
CA ASP A 165 17.27 -24.46 -6.74
C ASP A 165 16.06 -24.07 -7.61
N GLU A 166 15.40 -25.07 -8.18
CA GLU A 166 14.16 -24.92 -8.97
C GLU A 166 12.92 -24.50 -8.16
N THR A 167 13.01 -24.31 -6.84
CA THR A 167 11.89 -23.86 -5.98
C THR A 167 11.28 -22.55 -6.53
N PRO A 168 9.93 -22.45 -6.67
CA PRO A 168 9.28 -21.23 -7.11
C PRO A 168 9.71 -20.01 -6.29
N GLY A 169 9.97 -18.89 -6.94
CA GLY A 169 10.46 -17.68 -6.30
C GLY A 169 9.64 -16.44 -6.64
N ILE A 170 9.59 -15.49 -5.72
CA ILE A 170 9.19 -14.11 -5.99
C ILE A 170 10.36 -13.20 -5.68
N PHE A 171 10.68 -12.28 -6.60
CA PHE A 171 11.52 -11.12 -6.35
C PHE A 171 10.65 -9.86 -6.32
N ALA A 172 10.60 -9.20 -5.16
CA ALA A 172 9.67 -8.12 -4.86
C ALA A 172 10.38 -6.80 -4.56
N PHE A 173 9.96 -5.72 -5.21
CA PHE A 173 10.53 -4.40 -4.97
C PHE A 173 9.51 -3.27 -5.22
N PRO A 174 9.59 -2.15 -4.47
CA PRO A 174 8.80 -0.97 -4.77
C PRO A 174 9.40 -0.22 -5.97
N GLY A 175 8.57 0.26 -6.87
CA GLY A 175 9.00 1.18 -7.94
C GLY A 175 9.41 2.55 -7.39
N GLN A 176 8.90 2.92 -6.21
CA GLN A 176 9.26 4.14 -5.49
C GLN A 176 9.22 3.92 -3.97
N SER A 177 10.27 4.30 -3.25
CA SER A 177 10.31 4.25 -1.78
C SER A 177 9.26 5.20 -1.19
N ASN A 178 8.33 4.65 -0.41
CA ASN A 178 7.31 5.43 0.30
C ASN A 178 7.91 6.33 1.41
N MET A 179 9.16 6.07 1.83
CA MET A 179 9.90 6.95 2.75
C MET A 179 10.58 8.10 2.01
N THR A 180 11.59 7.81 1.16
CA THR A 180 12.49 8.83 0.60
C THR A 180 12.10 9.34 -0.79
N GLY A 181 11.03 8.79 -1.38
CA GLY A 181 10.63 9.11 -2.76
C GLY A 181 11.57 8.58 -3.84
N ARG A 182 12.73 7.99 -3.51
CA ARG A 182 13.66 7.46 -4.52
C ARG A 182 13.01 6.36 -5.36
N ARG A 183 13.38 6.25 -6.64
CA ARG A 183 12.83 5.26 -7.58
C ARG A 183 13.85 4.18 -7.86
N LEU A 184 13.40 2.93 -7.89
CA LEU A 184 14.26 1.75 -8.00
C LEU A 184 14.33 1.28 -9.47
N PRO A 185 15.42 0.60 -9.90
CA PRO A 185 15.60 0.20 -11.29
C PRO A 185 14.55 -0.80 -11.80
N LEU A 186 13.51 -0.31 -12.48
CA LEU A 186 12.47 -1.14 -13.12
C LEU A 186 13.04 -2.19 -14.10
N SER A 187 14.26 -1.98 -14.59
CA SER A 187 15.02 -2.94 -15.41
C SER A 187 15.25 -4.30 -14.75
N TRP A 188 15.14 -4.41 -13.42
CA TRP A 188 15.34 -5.67 -12.70
C TRP A 188 14.39 -6.78 -13.14
N SER A 189 13.14 -6.47 -13.52
CA SER A 189 12.22 -7.47 -14.07
C SER A 189 12.73 -8.08 -15.38
N ARG A 190 13.26 -7.24 -16.29
CA ARG A 190 13.92 -7.68 -17.54
C ARG A 190 15.19 -8.48 -17.23
N LYS A 191 16.04 -8.02 -16.29
CA LYS A 191 17.29 -8.71 -15.93
C LYS A 191 17.04 -10.09 -15.33
N LEU A 192 16.08 -10.21 -14.40
CA LEU A 192 15.65 -11.47 -13.81
C LEU A 192 15.17 -12.46 -14.88
N ARG A 193 14.27 -12.01 -15.76
CA ARG A 193 13.71 -12.83 -16.84
C ARG A 193 14.76 -13.28 -17.87
N ASN A 194 15.79 -12.48 -18.09
CA ASN A 194 16.88 -12.76 -19.03
C ASN A 194 18.08 -13.47 -18.38
N SER A 195 18.02 -13.78 -17.08
CA SER A 195 19.05 -14.56 -16.39
C SER A 195 19.12 -15.98 -16.95
N THR A 196 20.33 -16.57 -16.93
CA THR A 196 20.56 -17.97 -17.30
C THR A 196 20.69 -18.90 -16.09
N LEU A 197 20.59 -18.37 -14.87
CA LEU A 197 20.67 -19.17 -13.63
C LEU A 197 19.39 -19.99 -13.44
N ILE A 198 19.52 -21.26 -13.03
CA ILE A 198 18.39 -22.19 -12.87
C ILE A 198 17.40 -21.65 -11.84
N SER A 199 17.88 -21.20 -10.68
CA SER A 199 17.02 -20.60 -9.64
C SER A 199 16.34 -19.30 -10.06
N HIS A 200 16.76 -18.65 -11.14
CA HIS A 200 16.05 -17.48 -11.68
C HIS A 200 14.93 -17.87 -12.66
N GLN A 201 15.01 -19.02 -13.33
CA GLN A 201 14.01 -19.46 -14.33
C GLN A 201 12.61 -19.61 -13.73
N ASN A 202 12.51 -20.03 -12.47
CA ASN A 202 11.25 -20.18 -11.73
C ASN A 202 10.99 -19.02 -10.75
N THR A 203 11.60 -17.84 -10.98
CA THR A 203 11.43 -16.65 -10.14
C THR A 203 10.70 -15.54 -10.89
N TYR A 204 9.64 -15.02 -10.28
CA TYR A 204 8.74 -14.02 -10.87
C TYR A 204 8.91 -12.67 -10.19
N SER A 205 8.71 -11.58 -10.94
CA SER A 205 8.84 -10.22 -10.45
C SER A 205 7.53 -9.62 -9.93
N LEU A 206 7.55 -9.07 -8.73
CA LEU A 206 6.43 -8.40 -8.06
C LEU A 206 6.77 -6.92 -7.80
N LEU A 207 6.24 -6.02 -8.62
CA LEU A 207 6.45 -4.58 -8.52
C LEU A 207 5.36 -3.92 -7.65
N ASP A 208 5.73 -3.30 -6.54
CA ASP A 208 4.85 -2.36 -5.84
C ASP A 208 4.93 -0.97 -6.50
N ALA A 209 3.96 -0.68 -7.35
CA ALA A 209 3.84 0.59 -8.05
C ALA A 209 2.97 1.61 -7.30
N ALA A 210 2.44 1.29 -6.10
CA ALA A 210 1.50 2.16 -5.38
C ALA A 210 2.10 3.54 -5.02
N GLY A 211 3.42 3.62 -4.78
CA GLY A 211 4.14 4.89 -4.62
C GLY A 211 4.51 5.55 -5.96
N LEU A 212 4.84 4.76 -6.98
CA LEU A 212 5.36 5.24 -8.27
C LEU A 212 4.26 5.89 -9.14
N ALA A 213 3.09 5.24 -9.21
CA ALA A 213 1.96 5.66 -10.04
C ALA A 213 1.30 6.97 -9.57
N THR A 214 1.66 7.49 -8.39
CA THR A 214 1.18 8.80 -7.88
C THR A 214 1.59 9.97 -8.77
N THR A 215 2.75 9.87 -9.41
CA THR A 215 3.46 11.01 -10.00
C THR A 215 4.25 10.63 -11.25
N THR A 216 3.99 9.48 -11.87
CA THR A 216 4.63 9.06 -13.13
C THR A 216 3.82 7.99 -13.86
N GLN A 217 3.91 8.04 -15.19
CA GLN A 217 3.33 7.06 -16.10
C GLN A 217 4.02 5.71 -15.88
N LEU A 218 3.26 4.64 -15.68
CA LEU A 218 3.80 3.29 -15.76
C LEU A 218 3.99 2.91 -17.23
N ASP A 219 5.05 2.17 -17.51
CA ASP A 219 5.44 1.73 -18.85
C ASP A 219 5.43 0.20 -18.93
N PHE A 220 4.55 -0.32 -19.78
CA PHE A 220 4.44 -1.74 -20.12
C PHE A 220 4.57 -1.96 -21.65
N SER A 221 5.16 -0.99 -22.36
CA SER A 221 5.31 -1.01 -23.84
C SER A 221 6.19 -2.15 -24.37
N ASP A 222 7.03 -2.73 -23.50
CA ASP A 222 7.73 -3.99 -23.72
C ASP A 222 7.17 -5.06 -22.76
N PRO A 223 6.27 -5.96 -23.23
CA PRO A 223 5.67 -7.01 -22.43
C PRO A 223 6.63 -8.08 -21.90
N ASP A 224 7.87 -8.15 -22.41
CA ASP A 224 8.88 -9.10 -21.93
C ASP A 224 9.90 -8.43 -20.99
N ALA A 225 10.04 -7.11 -21.02
CA ALA A 225 10.69 -6.34 -19.94
C ALA A 225 9.81 -6.16 -18.69
N ALA A 226 8.49 -6.06 -18.89
CA ALA A 226 7.53 -5.76 -17.85
C ALA A 226 7.59 -6.74 -16.66
N PRO A 227 7.18 -6.30 -15.44
CA PRO A 227 6.98 -7.19 -14.31
C PRO A 227 5.95 -8.29 -14.61
N ASP A 228 6.05 -9.40 -13.88
CA ASP A 228 5.07 -10.49 -13.95
C ASP A 228 3.76 -10.10 -13.24
N PHE A 229 3.91 -9.42 -12.11
CA PHE A 229 2.84 -8.90 -11.26
C PHE A 229 3.17 -7.46 -10.89
N THR A 230 2.23 -6.52 -11.09
CA THR A 230 2.35 -5.14 -10.61
C THR A 230 1.13 -4.78 -9.78
N VAL A 231 1.35 -4.19 -8.60
CA VAL A 231 0.29 -3.82 -7.65
C VAL A 231 0.19 -2.32 -7.46
N LEU A 232 -1.03 -1.80 -7.28
CA LEU A 232 -1.27 -0.40 -6.98
C LEU A 232 -2.60 -0.16 -6.22
N SER A 233 -2.74 1.05 -5.69
CA SER A 233 -3.98 1.57 -5.07
C SER A 233 -4.41 2.86 -5.78
N PHE A 234 -5.63 2.91 -6.31
CA PHE A 234 -6.12 4.05 -7.08
C PHE A 234 -6.37 5.31 -6.23
N TYR A 235 -6.71 5.16 -4.95
CA TYR A 235 -6.81 6.31 -4.02
C TYR A 235 -5.49 7.07 -3.83
N LYS A 236 -4.33 6.48 -4.16
CA LYS A 236 -3.04 7.20 -4.16
C LYS A 236 -2.84 8.08 -5.40
N ILE A 237 -3.55 7.79 -6.50
CA ILE A 237 -3.47 8.52 -7.77
C ILE A 237 -4.58 9.57 -7.86
N PHE A 238 -5.79 9.22 -7.41
CA PHE A 238 -7.02 10.00 -7.60
C PHE A 238 -7.71 10.45 -6.30
N GLY A 239 -7.29 9.98 -5.13
CA GLY A 239 -7.90 10.27 -3.83
C GLY A 239 -9.23 9.55 -3.55
N PHE A 240 -9.93 9.15 -4.59
CA PHE A 240 -11.11 8.30 -4.59
C PHE A 240 -11.19 7.65 -6.00
N PRO A 241 -11.62 6.39 -6.16
CA PRO A 241 -12.18 5.48 -5.16
C PRO A 241 -11.14 4.72 -4.31
N ASP A 242 -11.60 4.20 -3.18
CA ASP A 242 -10.93 3.15 -2.41
C ASP A 242 -10.99 1.82 -3.17
N LEU A 243 -10.01 1.63 -4.04
CA LEU A 243 -9.88 0.48 -4.93
C LEU A 243 -8.39 0.23 -5.23
N GLY A 244 -8.02 -1.02 -5.46
CA GLY A 244 -6.69 -1.44 -5.91
C GLY A 244 -6.74 -2.27 -7.18
N ALA A 245 -5.56 -2.58 -7.71
CA ALA A 245 -5.39 -3.48 -8.84
C ALA A 245 -4.15 -4.35 -8.69
N LEU A 246 -4.26 -5.56 -9.21
CA LEU A 246 -3.16 -6.44 -9.61
C LEU A 246 -3.16 -6.51 -11.15
N ILE A 247 -2.15 -5.93 -11.78
CA ILE A 247 -1.86 -6.12 -13.21
C ILE A 247 -1.09 -7.44 -13.32
N VAL A 248 -1.56 -8.33 -14.18
CA VAL A 248 -0.97 -9.67 -14.42
C VAL A 248 -0.48 -9.75 -15.85
N ARG A 249 0.82 -10.03 -16.05
CA ARG A 249 1.36 -10.39 -17.36
C ARG A 249 0.80 -11.75 -17.78
N ARG A 250 0.07 -11.84 -18.90
CA ARG A 250 -0.69 -13.05 -19.29
C ARG A 250 0.16 -14.33 -19.34
N LYS A 251 1.41 -14.24 -19.83
CA LYS A 251 2.39 -15.34 -19.84
C LYS A 251 2.66 -15.93 -18.43
N SER A 252 2.55 -15.13 -17.38
CA SER A 252 2.87 -15.46 -15.98
C SER A 252 1.63 -15.81 -15.13
N ALA A 253 0.42 -15.65 -15.68
CA ALA A 253 -0.84 -15.84 -14.95
C ALA A 253 -1.08 -17.28 -14.48
N HIS A 254 -0.43 -18.27 -15.11
CA HIS A 254 -0.50 -19.69 -14.78
C HIS A 254 0.00 -20.04 -13.36
N ILE A 255 0.61 -19.10 -12.65
CA ILE A 255 0.95 -19.23 -11.23
C ILE A 255 -0.25 -18.91 -10.33
N LEU A 256 -1.09 -17.93 -10.71
CA LEU A 256 -2.22 -17.48 -9.89
C LEU A 256 -3.36 -18.51 -9.84
N THR A 257 -3.45 -19.39 -10.84
CA THR A 257 -4.43 -20.50 -10.87
C THR A 257 -4.24 -21.52 -9.75
N TRP A 258 -3.06 -21.55 -9.11
CA TRP A 258 -2.73 -22.51 -8.03
C TRP A 258 -3.22 -22.09 -6.64
N ARG A 259 -3.67 -20.84 -6.46
CA ARG A 259 -4.40 -20.42 -5.25
C ARG A 259 -5.50 -21.44 -4.94
N ARG A 260 -5.67 -21.86 -3.68
CA ARG A 260 -6.68 -22.85 -3.27
C ARG A 260 -8.03 -22.23 -2.89
N TYR A 261 -8.02 -21.03 -2.30
CA TYR A 261 -9.25 -20.30 -1.94
C TYR A 261 -10.08 -19.90 -3.17
N PHE A 262 -11.40 -19.85 -3.00
CA PHE A 262 -12.37 -19.29 -3.94
C PHE A 262 -13.55 -18.69 -3.16
N GLY A 263 -14.12 -17.60 -3.67
CA GLY A 263 -15.38 -17.02 -3.19
C GLY A 263 -16.58 -17.40 -4.07
N GLY A 264 -17.68 -16.67 -3.90
CA GLY A 264 -18.68 -16.55 -4.97
C GLY A 264 -18.08 -15.81 -6.18
N GLY A 265 -18.75 -15.84 -7.33
CA GLY A 265 -18.30 -15.11 -8.53
C GLY A 265 -17.12 -15.74 -9.28
N THR A 266 -16.16 -16.38 -8.60
CA THR A 266 -15.00 -17.08 -9.20
C THR A 266 -15.25 -18.55 -9.53
N VAL A 267 -16.47 -19.04 -9.28
CA VAL A 267 -16.88 -20.45 -9.42
C VAL A 267 -18.00 -20.57 -10.45
N SER A 268 -17.87 -21.57 -11.33
CA SER A 268 -18.84 -21.92 -12.37
C SER A 268 -19.76 -23.08 -11.96
N SER A 269 -19.31 -23.97 -11.08
CA SER A 269 -20.12 -25.03 -10.46
C SER A 269 -19.53 -25.47 -9.11
N LEU A 270 -20.40 -25.84 -8.16
CA LEU A 270 -20.02 -26.29 -6.81
C LEU A 270 -20.94 -27.43 -6.34
N THR A 271 -20.35 -28.57 -5.99
CA THR A 271 -21.03 -29.70 -5.35
C THR A 271 -20.56 -29.79 -3.89
N VAL A 272 -21.49 -29.66 -2.94
CA VAL A 272 -21.20 -29.70 -1.49
C VAL A 272 -21.60 -31.04 -0.86
N LEU A 273 -22.50 -31.79 -1.49
CA LEU A 273 -23.05 -33.05 -0.97
C LEU A 273 -22.63 -34.24 -1.85
N HIS A 274 -22.43 -35.39 -1.21
CA HIS A 274 -22.04 -36.69 -1.79
C HIS A 274 -20.63 -36.78 -2.42
N GLU A 275 -20.10 -35.75 -3.08
CA GLU A 275 -18.65 -35.59 -3.31
C GLU A 275 -18.27 -34.11 -3.46
N ALA A 276 -17.40 -33.61 -2.57
CA ALA A 276 -17.03 -32.20 -2.53
C ALA A 276 -16.14 -31.82 -3.73
N SER A 277 -16.68 -31.02 -4.64
CA SER A 277 -16.01 -30.66 -5.91
C SER A 277 -16.43 -29.27 -6.39
N TYR A 278 -15.53 -28.56 -7.05
CA TYR A 278 -15.82 -27.24 -7.62
C TYR A 278 -15.09 -27.04 -8.95
N HIS A 279 -15.68 -26.24 -9.82
CA HIS A 279 -15.06 -25.72 -11.03
C HIS A 279 -14.95 -24.21 -10.90
N ARG A 280 -13.77 -23.65 -11.15
CA ARG A 280 -13.61 -22.19 -11.28
C ARG A 280 -14.17 -21.71 -12.62
N LYS A 281 -14.30 -20.40 -12.73
CA LYS A 281 -14.25 -19.76 -14.05
C LYS A 281 -12.79 -19.73 -14.54
N ASP A 282 -12.62 -19.90 -15.83
CA ASP A 282 -11.34 -19.92 -16.54
C ASP A 282 -11.37 -19.12 -17.86
N ALA A 283 -12.44 -18.36 -18.11
CA ALA A 283 -12.62 -17.54 -19.31
C ALA A 283 -11.66 -16.34 -19.38
N THR A 284 -11.36 -15.71 -18.23
CA THR A 284 -10.33 -14.67 -18.09
C THR A 284 -9.48 -14.94 -16.85
N ILE A 285 -8.38 -14.20 -16.68
CA ILE A 285 -7.53 -14.34 -15.47
C ILE A 285 -8.22 -13.71 -14.26
N HIS A 286 -8.94 -12.61 -14.45
CA HIS A 286 -9.64 -11.91 -13.37
C HIS A 286 -10.89 -12.68 -12.90
N ASP A 287 -11.61 -13.35 -13.81
CA ASP A 287 -12.77 -14.21 -13.48
C ASP A 287 -12.44 -15.31 -12.45
N GLY A 288 -11.21 -15.82 -12.43
CA GLY A 288 -10.76 -16.84 -11.49
C GLY A 288 -10.24 -16.31 -10.14
N LEU A 289 -10.18 -14.98 -9.96
CA LEU A 289 -9.47 -14.30 -8.86
C LEU A 289 -10.29 -13.20 -8.16
N GLU A 290 -11.30 -12.62 -8.82
CA GLU A 290 -12.17 -11.57 -8.29
C GLU A 290 -13.28 -12.14 -7.39
N ASP A 291 -12.89 -12.60 -6.19
CA ASP A 291 -13.81 -13.24 -5.22
C ASP A 291 -14.99 -12.33 -4.81
N GLY A 292 -16.22 -12.79 -5.04
CA GLY A 292 -17.46 -12.21 -4.55
C GLY A 292 -18.29 -11.49 -5.62
N THR A 293 -19.01 -10.45 -5.20
CA THR A 293 -19.50 -9.41 -6.12
C THR A 293 -18.49 -8.28 -6.08
N LEU A 294 -17.93 -7.91 -7.23
CA LEU A 294 -17.02 -6.77 -7.35
C LEU A 294 -17.66 -5.48 -6.79
N PRO A 295 -16.87 -4.53 -6.28
CA PRO A 295 -17.35 -3.21 -5.89
C PRO A 295 -17.63 -2.36 -7.15
N PHE A 296 -18.64 -2.73 -7.93
CA PHE A 296 -18.91 -2.16 -9.26
C PHE A 296 -19.17 -0.64 -9.23
N HIS A 297 -19.78 -0.11 -8.16
CA HIS A 297 -19.86 1.35 -7.95
C HIS A 297 -18.47 2.01 -7.82
N SER A 298 -17.54 1.42 -7.07
CA SER A 298 -16.16 1.92 -6.97
C SER A 298 -15.42 1.78 -8.31
N ILE A 299 -15.72 0.76 -9.11
CA ILE A 299 -15.16 0.62 -10.46
C ILE A 299 -15.73 1.70 -11.39
N ILE A 300 -17.03 2.00 -11.35
CA ILE A 300 -17.62 3.14 -12.09
C ILE A 300 -17.00 4.48 -11.65
N ALA A 301 -16.74 4.67 -10.35
CA ALA A 301 -16.01 5.83 -9.83
C ALA A 301 -14.58 5.93 -10.39
N LEU A 302 -13.83 4.81 -10.51
CA LEU A 302 -12.53 4.78 -11.18
C LEU A 302 -12.64 5.21 -12.65
N GLY A 303 -13.72 4.79 -13.32
CA GLY A 303 -14.04 5.21 -14.69
C GLY A 303 -14.20 6.72 -14.84
N CYS A 304 -14.76 7.39 -13.83
CA CYS A 304 -14.87 8.86 -13.75
C CYS A 304 -13.55 9.52 -13.36
N ALA A 305 -12.81 8.89 -12.44
CA ALA A 305 -11.53 9.39 -11.92
C ALA A 305 -10.45 9.51 -13.00
N ILE A 306 -10.33 8.50 -13.87
CA ILE A 306 -9.37 8.52 -14.98
C ILE A 306 -9.67 9.68 -15.94
N ASP A 307 -10.93 9.89 -16.30
CA ASP A 307 -11.32 10.96 -17.24
C ASP A 307 -11.05 12.34 -16.64
N VAL A 308 -11.53 12.61 -15.42
CA VAL A 308 -11.31 13.88 -14.73
C VAL A 308 -9.81 14.17 -14.51
N HIS A 309 -9.01 13.14 -14.21
CA HIS A 309 -7.57 13.30 -14.05
C HIS A 309 -6.87 13.65 -15.38
N HIS A 310 -7.33 13.10 -16.51
CA HIS A 310 -6.90 13.52 -17.85
C HIS A 310 -7.34 14.96 -18.15
N ASP A 311 -8.60 15.32 -17.89
CA ASP A 311 -9.16 16.65 -18.20
C ASP A 311 -8.44 17.79 -17.44
N LEU A 312 -8.01 17.54 -16.19
CA LEU A 312 -7.28 18.49 -15.36
C LEU A 312 -5.77 18.55 -15.67
N TYR A 313 -5.12 17.41 -15.90
CA TYR A 313 -3.65 17.32 -15.93
C TYR A 313 -3.02 16.99 -17.30
N ASP A 314 -3.84 16.66 -18.30
CA ASP A 314 -3.47 16.15 -19.64
C ASP A 314 -2.73 14.80 -19.61
N SER A 315 -1.66 14.67 -18.83
CA SER A 315 -0.87 13.44 -18.76
C SER A 315 -0.07 13.29 -17.47
N MET A 316 0.15 12.03 -17.06
CA MET A 316 1.07 11.67 -15.98
C MET A 316 2.50 12.20 -16.21
N ALA A 317 2.89 12.42 -17.47
CA ALA A 317 4.15 13.05 -17.83
C ALA A 317 4.20 14.54 -17.45
N ASN A 318 3.09 15.27 -17.51
CA ASN A 318 3.03 16.66 -17.05
C ASN A 318 3.02 16.76 -15.53
N ILE A 319 2.28 15.86 -14.86
CA ILE A 319 2.31 15.71 -13.39
C ILE A 319 3.75 15.48 -12.94
N SER A 320 4.45 14.50 -13.52
CA SER A 320 5.85 14.18 -13.22
C SER A 320 6.79 15.39 -13.39
N LYS A 321 6.63 16.18 -14.48
CA LYS A 321 7.42 17.41 -14.72
C LYS A 321 7.18 18.50 -13.67
N HIS A 322 5.94 18.62 -13.19
CA HIS A 322 5.47 19.68 -12.26
C HIS A 322 5.76 19.32 -10.80
N THR A 323 5.45 18.10 -10.34
CA THR A 323 5.73 17.68 -8.97
C THR A 323 7.24 17.54 -8.73
N MET A 324 8.03 17.16 -9.75
CA MET A 324 9.49 17.20 -9.69
C MET A 324 10.04 18.63 -9.59
N PHE A 325 9.41 19.63 -10.22
CA PHE A 325 9.78 21.04 -10.02
C PHE A 325 9.52 21.48 -8.57
N LEU A 326 8.37 21.13 -8.00
CA LEU A 326 8.00 21.52 -6.63
C LEU A 326 8.85 20.82 -5.57
N ILE A 327 9.06 19.50 -5.67
CA ILE A 327 9.90 18.78 -4.69
C ILE A 327 11.35 19.24 -4.73
N ARG A 328 11.86 19.63 -5.92
CA ARG A 328 13.19 20.23 -6.04
C ARG A 328 13.28 21.56 -5.30
N ARG A 329 12.30 22.46 -5.48
CA ARG A 329 12.24 23.73 -4.73
C ARG A 329 12.19 23.49 -3.22
N LEU A 330 11.40 22.50 -2.76
CA LEU A 330 11.31 22.14 -1.35
C LEU A 330 12.64 21.58 -0.82
N TYR A 331 13.29 20.68 -1.57
CA TYR A 331 14.61 20.13 -1.21
C TYR A 331 15.70 21.22 -1.15
N GLU A 332 15.78 22.09 -2.16
CA GLU A 332 16.74 23.21 -2.19
C GLU A 332 16.48 24.18 -1.03
N GLY A 333 15.21 24.50 -0.75
CA GLY A 333 14.81 25.29 0.41
C GLY A 333 15.26 24.65 1.74
N LEU A 334 14.78 23.46 2.08
CA LEU A 334 15.11 22.77 3.33
C LEU A 334 16.62 22.55 3.50
N SER A 335 17.34 22.26 2.41
CA SER A 335 18.80 22.09 2.41
C SER A 335 19.58 23.37 2.72
N THR A 336 18.97 24.55 2.60
CA THR A 336 19.63 25.85 2.87
C THR A 336 19.32 26.45 4.24
N ILE A 337 18.28 25.98 4.95
CA ILE A 337 17.91 26.54 6.27
C ILE A 337 19.00 26.26 7.31
N ARG A 338 19.45 27.31 8.04
CA ARG A 338 20.46 27.23 9.09
C ARG A 338 19.98 27.90 10.38
N HIS A 339 20.41 27.36 11.51
CA HIS A 339 20.40 28.04 12.80
C HIS A 339 21.36 29.25 12.79
N SER A 340 21.19 30.16 13.75
CA SER A 340 22.09 31.30 14.01
C SER A 340 23.58 30.91 14.12
N ASN A 341 23.88 29.70 14.60
CA ASN A 341 25.23 29.16 14.73
C ASN A 341 25.77 28.47 13.45
N GLY A 342 25.06 28.55 12.32
CA GLY A 342 25.47 28.02 11.03
C GLY A 342 25.22 26.51 10.81
N ARG A 343 24.62 25.80 11.79
CA ARG A 343 24.24 24.39 11.63
C ARG A 343 22.95 24.22 10.82
N PRO A 344 22.76 23.11 10.09
CA PRO A 344 21.50 22.82 9.39
C PRO A 344 20.35 22.58 10.36
N VAL A 345 19.16 23.10 10.01
CA VAL A 345 17.89 22.83 10.73
C VAL A 345 17.33 21.46 10.35
N CYS A 346 17.64 20.94 9.16
CA CYS A 346 17.10 19.68 8.64
C CYS A 346 18.21 18.65 8.39
N GLU A 347 18.08 17.43 8.94
CA GLU A 347 18.75 16.25 8.38
C GLU A 347 17.79 15.63 7.35
N ILE A 348 18.14 15.68 6.06
CA ILE A 348 17.33 15.15 4.96
C ILE A 348 17.82 13.74 4.59
N TYR A 349 16.90 12.79 4.47
CA TYR A 349 17.19 11.41 4.10
C TYR A 349 16.90 11.17 2.62
N ASN A 350 17.97 10.98 1.84
CA ASN A 350 17.95 10.68 0.41
C ASN A 350 18.90 9.52 0.09
N ASP A 351 18.96 9.08 -1.17
CA ASP A 351 19.91 8.06 -1.58
C ASP A 351 21.33 8.62 -1.64
N ALA A 352 22.22 8.14 -0.76
CA ALA A 352 23.60 8.58 -0.67
C ALA A 352 24.47 8.24 -1.89
N THR A 353 23.97 7.40 -2.82
CA THR A 353 24.62 7.16 -4.11
C THR A 353 24.29 8.24 -5.15
N ASN A 354 23.23 9.02 -4.94
CA ASN A 354 22.80 10.07 -5.86
C ASN A 354 23.49 11.40 -5.51
N THR A 355 24.43 11.85 -6.36
CA THR A 355 25.13 13.13 -6.20
C THR A 355 24.24 14.35 -6.48
N HIS A 356 23.11 14.16 -7.16
CA HIS A 356 22.16 15.19 -7.56
C HIS A 356 20.71 14.75 -7.23
N PRO A 357 20.38 14.59 -5.94
CA PRO A 357 19.05 14.17 -5.51
C PRO A 357 18.02 15.25 -5.91
N TYR A 358 16.81 14.81 -6.26
CA TYR A 358 15.73 15.69 -6.75
C TYR A 358 16.06 16.50 -8.01
N THR A 359 17.04 16.09 -8.85
CA THR A 359 17.29 16.72 -10.17
C THR A 359 16.70 15.97 -11.36
N ASP A 360 16.25 14.74 -11.19
CA ASP A 360 15.67 13.91 -12.25
C ASP A 360 14.40 13.18 -11.79
N ALA A 361 13.43 13.07 -12.70
CA ALA A 361 12.17 12.39 -12.46
C ALA A 361 12.28 10.86 -12.65
N THR A 362 13.24 10.33 -13.41
CA THR A 362 13.34 8.86 -13.54
C THR A 362 13.82 8.20 -12.24
N THR A 363 14.68 8.89 -11.49
CA THR A 363 15.32 8.40 -10.25
C THR A 363 14.65 8.89 -8.95
N GLN A 364 13.80 9.91 -8.99
CA GLN A 364 13.18 10.49 -7.79
C GLN A 364 11.70 10.86 -8.00
N GLY A 365 10.88 10.62 -6.98
CA GLY A 365 9.49 11.05 -6.88
C GLY A 365 9.31 12.24 -5.93
N ALA A 366 8.09 12.78 -5.90
CA ALA A 366 7.75 13.99 -5.18
C ALA A 366 7.49 13.75 -3.67
N THR A 367 8.49 13.20 -2.98
CA THR A 367 8.44 12.88 -1.54
C THR A 367 9.82 13.08 -0.93
N ILE A 368 9.88 13.72 0.23
CA ILE A 368 11.10 14.00 1.00
C ILE A 368 10.89 13.59 2.46
N ALA A 369 11.83 12.84 3.00
CA ALA A 369 11.91 12.49 4.42
C ALA A 369 13.02 13.30 5.09
N PHE A 370 12.75 13.83 6.28
CA PHE A 370 13.70 14.61 7.06
C PHE A 370 13.41 14.52 8.56
N ASN A 371 14.38 14.91 9.38
CA ASN A 371 14.18 15.24 10.78
C ASN A 371 14.66 16.67 11.06
N ILE A 372 14.09 17.29 12.10
CA ILE A 372 14.45 18.64 12.53
C ILE A 372 15.48 18.57 13.66
N LEU A 373 16.51 19.38 13.53
CA LEU A 373 17.58 19.58 14.50
C LEU A 373 17.32 20.86 15.32
N ARG A 374 17.89 20.90 16.52
CA ARG A 374 18.08 22.09 17.35
C ARG A 374 19.48 22.68 17.12
N PRO A 375 19.74 23.94 17.52
CA PRO A 375 21.08 24.54 17.39
C PRO A 375 22.17 23.74 18.13
N ASP A 376 21.86 23.01 19.20
CA ASP A 376 22.79 22.12 19.91
C ASP A 376 23.11 20.81 19.15
N GLY A 377 22.36 20.48 18.10
CA GLY A 377 22.48 19.27 17.28
C GLY A 377 21.59 18.10 17.74
N THR A 378 20.72 18.30 18.74
CA THR A 378 19.72 17.30 19.15
C THR A 378 18.50 17.32 18.23
N TYR A 379 17.75 16.22 18.18
CA TYR A 379 16.54 16.11 17.36
C TYR A 379 15.30 16.69 18.08
N VAL A 380 14.43 17.36 17.33
CA VAL A 380 13.04 17.62 17.75
C VAL A 380 12.22 16.34 17.57
N SER A 381 11.24 16.06 18.45
CA SER A 381 10.36 14.90 18.27
C SER A 381 9.53 15.07 17.00
N TYR A 382 9.42 14.02 16.19
CA TYR A 382 8.63 14.05 14.95
C TYR A 382 7.14 14.28 15.24
N LEU A 383 6.64 13.88 16.42
CA LEU A 383 5.27 14.18 16.85
C LEU A 383 5.08 15.67 17.09
N SER A 384 5.99 16.32 17.83
CA SER A 384 5.92 17.77 18.08
C SER A 384 5.99 18.58 16.79
N VAL A 385 6.72 18.12 15.76
CA VAL A 385 6.72 18.77 14.45
C VAL A 385 5.36 18.61 13.75
N GLU A 386 4.75 17.43 13.81
CA GLU A 386 3.40 17.17 13.26
C GLU A 386 2.33 17.99 14.00
N GLU A 387 2.38 18.07 15.33
CA GLU A 387 1.50 18.91 16.16
C GLU A 387 1.63 20.39 15.86
N LEU A 388 2.87 20.91 15.72
CA LEU A 388 3.12 22.31 15.38
C LEU A 388 2.68 22.63 13.95
N ALA A 389 2.86 21.70 13.00
CA ALA A 389 2.39 21.86 11.62
C ALA A 389 0.84 21.85 11.56
N ASN A 390 0.19 20.95 12.30
CA ASN A 390 -1.27 20.88 12.42
C ASN A 390 -1.87 22.17 13.00
N GLN A 391 -1.20 22.81 13.99
CA GLN A 391 -1.58 24.12 14.54
C GLN A 391 -1.48 25.27 13.51
N LYS A 392 -0.88 25.04 12.35
CA LYS A 392 -0.70 25.99 11.25
C LYS A 392 -1.46 25.58 9.98
N ASP A 393 -2.36 24.60 10.06
CA ASP A 393 -3.06 24.00 8.90
C ASP A 393 -2.09 23.43 7.82
N ILE A 394 -0.93 22.93 8.25
CA ILE A 394 0.06 22.23 7.44
C ILE A 394 0.06 20.75 7.83
N TYR A 395 -0.35 19.87 6.91
CA TYR A 395 -0.54 18.45 7.19
C TYR A 395 0.57 17.63 6.54
N VAL A 396 1.66 17.42 7.29
CA VAL A 396 2.74 16.47 6.96
C VAL A 396 2.43 15.08 7.52
N ARG A 397 3.32 14.10 7.32
CA ARG A 397 3.22 12.78 7.95
C ARG A 397 4.46 12.43 8.75
N ALA A 398 4.28 12.05 10.01
CA ALA A 398 5.37 11.67 10.90
C ALA A 398 5.41 10.16 11.24
N GLY A 399 6.47 9.75 11.93
CA GLY A 399 6.67 8.41 12.49
C GLY A 399 7.48 7.47 11.61
N GLY A 400 7.23 6.15 11.76
CA GLY A 400 8.01 5.09 11.10
C GLY A 400 7.67 4.81 9.63
N LEU A 401 6.75 5.58 9.02
CA LEU A 401 6.37 5.58 7.60
C LEU A 401 6.06 4.23 6.91
N CYS A 402 5.95 3.12 7.64
CA CYS A 402 5.75 1.77 7.09
C CYS A 402 6.85 1.31 6.10
N ASN A 403 8.10 1.80 6.24
CA ASN A 403 9.27 1.36 5.46
C ASN A 403 10.41 0.89 6.41
N PRO A 404 10.27 -0.28 7.08
CA PRO A 404 11.12 -0.64 8.22
C PRO A 404 12.60 -0.81 7.88
N GLY A 405 12.94 -1.36 6.71
CA GLY A 405 14.34 -1.49 6.26
C GLY A 405 14.96 -0.14 5.90
N GLY A 406 14.17 0.78 5.33
CA GLY A 406 14.56 2.17 5.09
C GLY A 406 14.86 2.91 6.40
N ILE A 407 13.90 2.96 7.33
CA ILE A 407 14.04 3.64 8.63
C ILE A 407 15.27 3.14 9.40
N ALA A 408 15.45 1.82 9.53
CA ALA A 408 16.61 1.25 10.21
C ALA A 408 17.95 1.65 9.55
N SER A 409 17.99 1.69 8.22
CA SER A 409 19.17 2.09 7.45
C SER A 409 19.49 3.58 7.60
N TYR A 410 18.52 4.45 7.29
CA TYR A 410 18.73 5.90 7.22
C TYR A 410 18.98 6.54 8.58
N LEU A 411 18.23 6.13 9.61
CA LEU A 411 18.43 6.62 10.99
C LEU A 411 19.63 5.95 11.69
N LYS A 412 20.31 5.01 11.02
CA LYS A 412 21.48 4.27 11.53
C LYS A 412 21.14 3.60 12.87
N VAL A 413 19.92 3.05 13.00
CA VAL A 413 19.39 2.46 14.24
C VAL A 413 19.64 0.96 14.20
N ALA A 414 20.49 0.47 15.11
CA ALA A 414 20.84 -0.95 15.16
C ALA A 414 19.62 -1.83 15.51
N PRO A 415 19.48 -3.06 14.98
CA PRO A 415 18.30 -3.90 15.21
C PRO A 415 17.96 -4.17 16.69
N TRP A 416 18.97 -4.14 17.58
CA TRP A 416 18.77 -4.29 19.02
C TRP A 416 18.17 -3.05 19.71
N HIS A 417 18.31 -1.85 19.13
CA HIS A 417 17.58 -0.66 19.58
C HIS A 417 16.07 -0.86 19.38
N PHE A 418 15.63 -1.31 18.20
CA PHE A 418 14.21 -1.58 17.93
C PHE A 418 13.65 -2.67 18.84
N LYS A 419 14.40 -3.77 19.07
CA LYS A 419 13.99 -4.80 20.04
C LYS A 419 13.84 -4.21 21.46
N ARG A 420 14.79 -3.38 21.91
CA ARG A 420 14.72 -2.71 23.22
C ARG A 420 13.56 -1.72 23.30
N ALA A 421 13.29 -0.94 22.26
CA ALA A 421 12.17 -0.01 22.17
C ALA A 421 10.83 -0.74 22.24
N TRP A 422 10.68 -1.84 21.47
CA TRP A 422 9.48 -2.67 21.46
C TRP A 422 9.19 -3.31 22.83
N SER A 423 10.24 -3.80 23.51
CA SER A 423 10.16 -4.29 24.89
C SER A 423 9.90 -3.19 25.93
N ALA A 424 10.24 -1.93 25.62
CA ALA A 424 9.91 -0.76 26.42
C ALA A 424 8.50 -0.17 26.10
N GLY A 425 7.75 -0.80 25.19
CA GLY A 425 6.36 -0.43 24.88
C GLY A 425 6.13 0.23 23.51
N HIS A 426 7.17 0.67 22.80
CA HIS A 426 7.04 1.40 21.53
C HIS A 426 6.20 0.63 20.48
N ARG A 427 5.20 1.30 19.89
CA ARG A 427 4.37 0.79 18.79
C ARG A 427 4.33 1.79 17.63
N CYS A 428 3.94 1.33 16.45
CA CYS A 428 3.95 2.15 15.22
C CYS A 428 2.89 3.27 15.17
N SER A 429 2.00 3.34 16.16
CA SER A 429 0.89 4.31 16.27
C SER A 429 0.75 4.94 17.66
N GLU A 430 1.50 4.46 18.66
CA GLU A 430 1.41 4.87 20.06
C GLU A 430 2.83 4.95 20.62
N SER A 431 3.27 6.16 20.98
CA SER A 431 4.66 6.41 21.38
C SER A 431 4.78 7.59 22.35
N ASP A 432 4.22 7.45 23.56
CA ASP A 432 4.64 8.30 24.69
C ASP A 432 6.14 8.03 24.97
N ASN A 433 7.00 9.05 24.86
CA ASN A 433 8.41 9.03 25.25
C ASN A 433 9.29 7.96 24.56
N THR A 434 9.06 7.67 23.28
CA THR A 434 9.90 6.73 22.50
C THR A 434 10.28 7.21 21.09
N GLU A 435 10.03 8.48 20.77
CA GLU A 435 10.34 9.10 19.47
C GLU A 435 11.84 9.36 19.28
N ILE A 436 12.57 9.54 20.39
CA ILE A 436 14.04 9.70 20.43
C ILE A 436 14.61 8.76 21.49
N ILE A 437 15.44 7.80 21.07
CA ILE A 437 16.05 6.79 21.94
C ILE A 437 17.57 6.87 21.82
N ASN A 438 18.26 7.07 22.94
CA ASN A 438 19.72 7.26 23.01
C ASN A 438 20.23 8.37 22.06
N GLY A 439 19.47 9.48 21.94
CA GLY A 439 19.81 10.61 21.06
C GLY A 439 19.59 10.36 19.56
N LYS A 440 18.98 9.24 19.15
CA LYS A 440 18.58 8.96 17.77
C LYS A 440 17.05 8.96 17.64
N PRO A 441 16.48 9.55 16.58
CA PRO A 441 15.05 9.45 16.31
C PRO A 441 14.68 8.01 15.93
N THR A 442 13.44 7.60 16.24
CA THR A 442 12.87 6.29 15.84
C THR A 442 11.98 6.39 14.60
N GLY A 443 11.65 7.60 14.16
CA GLY A 443 10.89 7.92 12.96
C GLY A 443 11.44 9.16 12.25
N VAL A 444 10.65 9.69 11.30
CA VAL A 444 10.96 10.90 10.52
C VAL A 444 9.71 11.74 10.31
N VAL A 445 9.87 12.95 9.79
CA VAL A 445 8.82 13.73 9.14
C VAL A 445 8.92 13.53 7.63
N ARG A 446 7.77 13.42 6.95
CA ARG A 446 7.63 13.28 5.50
C ARG A 446 6.74 14.39 4.95
N ALA A 447 7.26 15.10 3.94
CA ALA A 447 6.45 15.92 3.05
C ALA A 447 6.39 15.27 1.66
N SER A 448 5.23 15.31 1.02
CA SER A 448 4.97 14.69 -0.27
C SER A 448 3.94 15.50 -1.06
N LEU A 449 4.20 15.72 -2.34
CA LEU A 449 3.47 16.67 -3.19
C LEU A 449 2.69 15.92 -4.26
N GLY A 450 1.42 16.31 -4.46
CA GLY A 450 0.51 15.70 -5.42
C GLY A 450 0.42 16.49 -6.73
N ALA A 451 -0.34 15.96 -7.69
CA ALA A 451 -0.58 16.61 -8.99
C ALA A 451 -1.21 18.02 -8.87
N MET A 452 -1.95 18.25 -7.79
CA MET A 452 -2.64 19.48 -7.44
C MET A 452 -1.79 20.47 -6.62
N SER A 453 -0.61 20.08 -6.14
CA SER A 453 0.20 20.96 -5.29
C SER A 453 0.69 22.20 -6.05
N ILE A 454 0.90 23.32 -5.37
CA ILE A 454 1.33 24.58 -5.99
C ILE A 454 2.52 25.20 -5.24
N ILE A 455 3.15 26.24 -5.82
CA ILE A 455 4.34 26.88 -5.22
C ILE A 455 4.07 27.40 -3.80
N SER A 456 2.87 27.90 -3.52
CA SER A 456 2.49 28.33 -2.17
C SER A 456 2.46 27.21 -1.14
N ASP A 457 2.18 25.96 -1.53
CA ASP A 457 2.21 24.81 -0.60
C ASP A 457 3.66 24.55 -0.12
N VAL A 458 4.62 24.64 -1.05
CA VAL A 458 6.06 24.54 -0.76
C VAL A 458 6.55 25.73 0.07
N ASP A 459 6.18 26.94 -0.33
CA ASP A 459 6.63 28.16 0.34
C ASP A 459 6.04 28.32 1.75
N THR A 460 4.82 27.80 1.98
CA THR A 460 4.18 27.79 3.32
C THR A 460 4.89 26.82 4.26
N LEU A 461 5.29 25.63 3.79
CA LEU A 461 6.15 24.74 4.59
C LEU A 461 7.50 25.39 4.87
N LEU A 462 8.15 26.01 3.88
CA LEU A 462 9.43 26.70 4.11
C LEU A 462 9.32 27.87 5.08
N ALA A 463 8.23 28.65 5.04
CA ALA A 463 7.96 29.72 6.00
C ALA A 463 7.75 29.16 7.42
N PHE A 464 6.94 28.11 7.58
CA PHE A 464 6.76 27.43 8.87
C PHE A 464 8.08 26.93 9.48
N MET A 465 8.96 26.36 8.64
CA MET A 465 10.27 25.85 9.10
C MET A 465 11.19 26.98 9.58
N LEU A 466 11.12 28.17 8.95
CA LEU A 466 11.82 29.38 9.39
C LEU A 466 11.21 29.94 10.69
N GLU A 467 9.90 30.13 10.74
CA GLU A 467 9.17 30.72 11.88
C GLU A 467 9.21 29.88 13.16
N THR A 468 9.39 28.56 13.05
CA THR A 468 9.18 27.63 14.18
C THR A 468 10.47 26.99 14.70
N PHE A 469 11.52 26.90 13.87
CA PHE A 469 12.74 26.14 14.19
C PHE A 469 14.06 26.87 13.93
N VAL A 470 14.03 28.13 13.47
CA VAL A 470 15.20 29.03 13.47
C VAL A 470 15.05 30.00 14.64
N GLU A 471 16.15 30.34 15.30
CA GLU A 471 16.13 31.39 16.34
C GLU A 471 15.85 32.76 15.72
N ASP A 472 15.16 33.65 16.45
CA ASP A 472 15.03 35.06 16.05
C ASP A 472 16.42 35.68 15.84
N LEU A 473 16.80 35.86 14.58
CA LEU A 473 17.64 36.99 14.19
C LEU A 473 16.86 38.26 14.52
N ASP A 474 17.53 39.31 15.04
CA ASP A 474 16.92 40.62 15.28
C ASP A 474 16.46 41.27 13.96
N LEU A 475 15.32 40.83 13.43
CA LEU A 475 14.81 41.14 12.09
C LEU A 475 14.12 42.51 12.05
N ALA A 476 14.87 43.53 12.42
CA ALA A 476 14.60 44.92 12.11
C ALA A 476 14.75 45.20 10.59
N GLY A 477 13.86 44.60 9.78
CA GLY A 477 13.59 45.03 8.40
C GLY A 477 14.48 44.45 7.29
N GLN A 478 14.95 43.21 7.38
CA GLN A 478 15.61 42.54 6.24
C GLN A 478 14.77 41.40 5.64
N ILE A 479 14.64 41.43 4.31
CA ILE A 479 14.06 40.34 3.52
C ILE A 479 15.12 39.23 3.41
N VAL A 480 14.79 38.01 3.84
CA VAL A 480 15.67 36.84 3.70
C VAL A 480 15.72 36.41 2.23
N VAL A 481 16.69 36.94 1.47
CA VAL A 481 16.95 36.51 0.09
C VAL A 481 17.93 35.35 0.12
N ILE A 482 17.42 34.12 -0.10
CA ILE A 482 18.27 32.92 -0.19
C ILE A 482 19.04 32.95 -1.52
N THR A 483 20.26 33.52 -1.49
CA THR A 483 21.20 33.47 -2.61
C THR A 483 22.04 32.20 -2.53
N ALA A 484 22.08 31.44 -3.63
CA ALA A 484 23.05 30.35 -3.77
C ALA A 484 24.46 30.96 -3.93
N GLN A 485 25.38 30.60 -3.03
CA GLN A 485 26.77 31.04 -3.14
C GLN A 485 27.45 30.35 -4.33
N ALA A 486 27.90 31.15 -5.30
CA ALA A 486 28.69 30.67 -6.42
C ALA A 486 30.17 30.47 -6.03
N PRO A 487 30.88 29.43 -6.52
CA PRO A 487 32.31 29.27 -6.35
C PRO A 487 33.10 30.46 -6.95
N SER A 488 34.24 30.81 -6.34
CA SER A 488 34.97 32.03 -6.68
C SER A 488 35.85 31.92 -7.93
N ASN A 489 35.59 32.83 -8.88
CA ASN A 489 36.50 33.39 -9.89
C ASN A 489 37.43 32.47 -10.70
N LYS A 490 37.10 32.33 -12.00
CA LYS A 490 38.00 32.72 -13.10
C LYS A 490 37.21 33.13 -14.34
N SER A 491 37.90 33.83 -15.26
CA SER A 491 37.33 34.67 -16.33
C SER A 491 36.50 33.90 -17.39
N PRO A 492 35.62 34.58 -18.17
CA PRO A 492 34.47 33.93 -18.79
C PRO A 492 34.73 33.27 -20.15
N THR A 493 33.86 32.33 -20.50
CA THR A 493 33.56 31.97 -21.90
C THR A 493 32.06 31.77 -22.02
N VAL A 494 31.40 32.45 -22.96
CA VAL A 494 29.93 32.52 -23.00
C VAL A 494 29.33 31.25 -23.61
N ARG A 495 28.55 30.52 -22.80
CA ARG A 495 27.47 29.64 -23.27
C ARG A 495 26.27 29.75 -22.34
N SER A 496 25.09 29.95 -22.92
CA SER A 496 23.83 30.07 -22.19
C SER A 496 23.32 28.69 -21.76
N GLN A 497 23.20 28.50 -20.44
CA GLN A 497 22.30 27.51 -19.85
C GLN A 497 21.44 28.23 -18.80
N GLY A 498 20.18 27.81 -18.66
CA GLY A 498 19.17 28.54 -17.90
C GLY A 498 19.45 28.53 -16.40
N GLY A 499 19.82 29.68 -15.84
CA GLY A 499 19.91 29.87 -14.40
C GLY A 499 18.52 29.87 -13.74
N VAL A 500 18.38 29.13 -12.65
CA VAL A 500 17.17 29.15 -11.81
C VAL A 500 17.23 30.39 -10.91
N SER A 501 16.11 31.12 -10.78
CA SER A 501 16.01 32.30 -9.90
C SER A 501 16.15 31.90 -8.42
N PRO A 502 16.68 32.78 -7.55
CA PRO A 502 16.84 32.49 -6.11
C PRO A 502 15.51 32.17 -5.43
N VAL A 503 15.55 31.34 -4.39
CA VAL A 503 14.38 30.96 -3.59
C VAL A 503 14.02 32.11 -2.65
N VAL A 504 13.28 33.08 -3.18
CA VAL A 504 12.61 34.10 -2.36
C VAL A 504 11.36 33.46 -1.76
N VAL A 505 11.36 33.25 -0.45
CA VAL A 505 10.18 32.88 0.34
C VAL A 505 9.50 34.18 0.78
N LYS A 506 8.21 34.35 0.46
CA LYS A 506 7.42 35.48 0.97
C LYS A 506 6.63 35.03 2.19
N VAL A 507 7.06 35.46 3.37
CA VAL A 507 6.30 35.29 4.63
C VAL A 507 4.95 36.03 4.50
N PRO A 508 3.79 35.38 4.71
CA PRO A 508 2.48 36.05 4.67
C PRO A 508 2.30 37.01 5.85
N GLY A 509 2.27 38.32 5.59
CA GLY A 509 2.26 39.37 6.63
C GLY A 509 1.03 39.46 7.55
N ASN A 510 0.05 38.55 7.41
CA ASN A 510 -1.21 38.54 8.20
C ASN A 510 -1.29 37.36 9.18
N TRP A 511 -0.18 36.68 9.46
CA TRP A 511 -0.11 35.54 10.37
C TRP A 511 -0.18 35.98 11.85
N PRO A 512 -0.83 35.22 12.76
CA PRO A 512 -0.96 35.61 14.15
C PRO A 512 0.37 35.45 14.93
N ILE A 513 1.18 36.50 14.94
CA ILE A 513 2.36 36.63 15.81
C ILE A 513 1.91 36.57 17.28
N ARG A 514 2.29 35.53 18.03
CA ARG A 514 2.12 35.52 19.49
C ARG A 514 3.11 34.63 20.25
N LYS A 515 3.81 35.29 21.16
CA LYS A 515 4.42 34.83 22.43
C LYS A 515 4.65 33.33 22.59
N LEU A 516 5.93 32.99 22.71
CA LEU A 516 6.49 31.76 23.30
C LEU A 516 5.61 31.16 24.41
N LEU A 517 5.32 29.86 24.28
CA LEU A 517 5.00 29.02 25.43
C LEU A 517 6.29 28.80 26.24
N PRO A 518 6.25 28.80 27.59
CA PRO A 518 7.43 28.46 28.39
C PRO A 518 7.87 27.02 28.12
N ILE A 519 9.08 26.85 27.59
CA ILE A 519 9.77 25.56 27.64
C ILE A 519 10.35 25.46 29.06
N ASP A 520 9.92 24.46 29.82
CA ASP A 520 10.35 24.29 31.21
C ASP A 520 11.74 23.65 31.28
N THR A 521 12.75 24.45 31.65
CA THR A 521 14.18 24.07 31.58
C THR A 521 14.87 24.04 32.94
N ASP A 522 14.26 23.45 33.97
CA ASP A 522 14.96 23.26 35.26
C ASP A 522 14.54 21.99 36.06
N SER A 523 14.80 20.80 35.51
CA SER A 523 14.61 19.52 36.21
C SER A 523 15.82 19.15 37.09
N LYS A 524 15.95 19.76 38.27
CA LYS A 524 16.93 19.34 39.30
C LYS A 524 16.40 18.13 40.08
N GLU A 525 17.20 17.06 40.17
CA GLU A 525 16.84 15.84 40.89
C GLU A 525 16.85 16.06 42.43
N ASP A 526 15.78 15.70 43.14
CA ASP A 526 15.80 15.49 44.60
C ASP A 526 15.82 13.97 44.92
N PRO A 527 16.93 13.45 45.47
CA PRO A 527 17.03 12.03 45.82
C PRO A 527 16.32 11.74 47.15
N ARG A 528 15.01 11.44 47.11
CA ARG A 528 14.31 10.53 48.05
C ARG A 528 12.91 10.15 47.56
N GLY A 529 12.69 8.86 47.29
CA GLY A 529 11.47 8.37 46.66
C GLY A 529 10.23 8.33 47.56
N ARG A 530 9.06 8.45 46.93
CA ARG A 530 7.73 8.04 47.45
C ARG A 530 6.92 7.40 46.31
N PRO A 531 6.08 6.39 46.57
CA PRO A 531 5.30 5.71 45.53
C PRO A 531 4.16 6.60 45.00
N PRO A 532 3.72 6.40 43.74
CA PRO A 532 2.71 7.24 43.10
C PRO A 532 1.33 7.06 43.74
N ARG A 533 0.67 8.18 44.05
CA ARG A 533 -0.77 8.21 44.39
C ARG A 533 -1.61 8.28 43.12
N ARG A 534 -2.69 7.50 43.06
CA ARG A 534 -3.76 7.69 42.07
C ARG A 534 -4.41 9.06 42.29
N TYR A 535 -4.63 9.82 41.22
CA TYR A 535 -5.56 10.94 41.20
C TYR A 535 -6.89 10.48 40.59
N ASN A 536 -8.00 10.88 41.20
CA ASN A 536 -9.35 10.70 40.65
C ASN A 536 -9.79 11.99 39.92
N MET A 537 -10.56 11.85 38.85
CA MET A 537 -11.22 12.97 38.16
C MET A 537 -12.56 13.31 38.81
N TYR A 538 -12.72 14.57 39.20
CA TYR A 538 -13.93 15.40 39.37
C TYR A 538 -13.41 16.86 39.49
N ASP A 539 -14.07 17.93 39.05
CA ASP A 539 -15.28 18.11 38.24
C ASP A 539 -15.15 19.50 37.56
N TYR A 540 -15.87 19.75 36.46
CA TYR A 540 -16.13 21.14 36.03
C TYR A 540 -17.58 21.30 35.59
N GLN A 541 -18.33 22.11 36.34
CA GLN A 541 -19.76 22.32 36.16
C GLN A 541 -20.04 23.30 35.04
N ILE A 542 -20.98 22.96 34.16
CA ILE A 542 -21.60 23.91 33.21
C ILE A 542 -22.96 24.31 33.78
N ASN A 543 -23.21 25.62 33.87
CA ASN A 543 -24.49 26.15 34.32
C ASN A 543 -25.61 25.86 33.30
N CYS A 544 -26.77 25.43 33.81
CA CYS A 544 -27.96 25.15 33.03
C CYS A 544 -29.09 26.12 33.41
N ASP A 545 -29.66 26.82 32.42
CA ASP A 545 -30.90 27.58 32.62
C ASP A 545 -31.99 27.19 31.61
N ARG A 546 -32.79 26.20 32.03
CA ARG A 546 -34.27 26.06 31.88
C ARG A 546 -34.95 26.12 30.48
N PRO A 547 -36.18 25.57 30.34
CA PRO A 547 -36.86 24.55 31.13
C PRO A 547 -37.15 23.26 30.33
N ARG A 548 -37.49 22.17 31.03
CA ARG A 548 -38.05 20.96 30.39
C ARG A 548 -39.57 21.08 30.24
N THR A 549 -40.08 20.70 29.07
CA THR A 549 -41.35 19.98 28.96
C THR A 549 -41.05 18.57 28.42
N SER A 550 -41.72 17.56 28.96
CA SER A 550 -41.54 16.16 28.56
C SER A 550 -42.56 15.75 27.53
N HIS A 551 -42.20 14.83 26.64
CA HIS A 551 -42.75 13.45 26.59
C HIS A 551 -41.77 12.55 25.82
N SER A 552 -41.94 11.22 25.94
CA SER A 552 -40.88 10.25 25.59
C SER A 552 -41.24 9.36 24.40
N THR A 553 -40.28 9.15 23.51
CA THR A 553 -40.01 7.82 22.93
C THR A 553 -38.56 7.75 22.43
N THR A 554 -37.92 6.60 22.60
CA THR A 554 -36.47 6.43 22.44
C THR A 554 -36.13 5.64 21.17
N TYR A 555 -35.28 6.18 20.29
CA TYR A 555 -34.12 5.51 19.67
C TYR A 555 -33.55 6.38 18.53
N HIS A 556 -32.47 7.12 18.81
CA HIS A 556 -31.62 7.74 17.79
C HIS A 556 -30.17 7.33 18.05
N SER A 557 -29.55 6.64 17.09
CA SER A 557 -28.11 6.37 17.09
C SER A 557 -27.34 7.58 16.57
N PRO A 558 -26.37 8.14 17.33
CA PRO A 558 -25.44 9.13 16.80
C PRO A 558 -24.40 8.44 15.92
N ALA A 559 -24.53 8.59 14.59
CA ALA A 559 -23.53 8.11 13.64
C ALA A 559 -22.30 9.02 13.66
N HIS A 560 -21.34 8.76 14.55
CA HIS A 560 -20.04 9.43 14.51
C HIS A 560 -19.20 8.92 13.34
N HIS A 561 -19.12 9.72 12.27
CA HIS A 561 -18.16 9.50 11.18
C HIS A 561 -16.73 9.71 11.68
N LEU A 562 -16.07 8.61 12.08
CA LEU A 562 -14.62 8.57 12.24
C LEU A 562 -13.98 8.24 10.90
N SER A 563 -13.17 9.15 10.37
CA SER A 563 -12.35 8.91 9.17
C SER A 563 -11.17 8.01 9.56
N THR A 564 -11.34 6.70 9.37
CA THR A 564 -10.30 5.71 9.70
C THR A 564 -9.23 5.69 8.62
N GLY A 565 -8.12 6.38 8.89
CA GLY A 565 -6.84 6.05 8.26
C GLY A 565 -6.47 4.57 8.52
N SER A 566 -5.63 4.01 7.65
CA SER A 566 -5.27 2.58 7.58
C SER A 566 -4.74 1.98 8.90
N ASN A 567 -5.62 1.39 9.71
CA ASN A 567 -5.27 0.68 10.95
C ASN A 567 -5.05 -0.83 10.72
N ASP A 568 -3.89 -1.19 10.14
CA ASP A 568 -3.45 -2.59 10.00
C ASP A 568 -2.89 -3.16 11.32
N SER A 569 -3.77 -3.38 12.30
CA SER A 569 -3.44 -4.02 13.59
C SER A 569 -3.56 -5.54 13.53
N ALA A 570 -2.55 -6.21 12.96
CA ALA A 570 -2.47 -7.67 12.94
C ALA A 570 -2.23 -8.26 14.34
N ILE A 571 -3.30 -8.74 15.01
CA ILE A 571 -3.20 -9.46 16.29
C ILE A 571 -2.64 -10.87 16.04
N VAL A 572 -1.32 -11.00 16.14
CA VAL A 572 -0.62 -12.30 16.07
C VAL A 572 -0.49 -12.89 17.47
N MET A 573 -1.30 -13.91 17.77
CA MET A 573 -1.05 -14.79 18.92
C MET A 573 -0.08 -15.91 18.53
N PRO A 574 0.94 -16.24 19.34
CA PRO A 574 1.81 -17.37 19.08
C PRO A 574 1.07 -18.70 19.31
N ALA A 575 1.38 -19.71 18.49
CA ALA A 575 0.71 -21.02 18.48
C ALA A 575 0.99 -21.92 19.72
N THR A 576 1.49 -21.34 20.81
CA THR A 576 1.73 -22.00 22.11
C THR A 576 0.74 -21.57 23.19
N ALA A 577 -0.18 -20.64 22.90
CA ALA A 577 -1.15 -20.10 23.87
C ALA A 577 -2.46 -20.91 24.02
N VAL A 578 -2.63 -22.02 23.29
CA VAL A 578 -3.86 -22.86 23.36
C VAL A 578 -3.66 -24.03 24.32
N LYS A 579 -3.54 -23.73 25.62
CA LYS A 579 -3.54 -24.76 26.68
C LYS A 579 -3.89 -24.26 28.09
N TYR A 580 -4.87 -23.38 28.23
CA TYR A 580 -5.34 -22.90 29.55
C TYR A 580 -6.82 -22.47 29.59
N TRP A 581 -7.72 -23.26 29.00
CA TRP A 581 -9.18 -23.00 29.04
C TRP A 581 -10.09 -24.23 29.24
N ASP A 582 -9.54 -25.44 29.44
CA ASP A 582 -10.33 -26.66 29.69
C ASP A 582 -10.69 -26.88 31.18
N ASP A 583 -9.94 -26.27 32.11
CA ASP A 583 -10.10 -26.44 33.56
C ASP A 583 -10.70 -25.19 34.24
N ILE A 584 -11.99 -24.92 33.99
CA ILE A 584 -12.98 -24.36 34.94
C ILE A 584 -14.38 -24.43 34.30
N LYS A 585 -15.09 -25.54 34.57
CA LYS A 585 -16.57 -25.66 34.71
C LYS A 585 -17.01 -27.13 34.84
N ARG A 586 -16.67 -27.75 35.98
CA ARG A 586 -17.39 -28.92 36.52
C ARG A 586 -17.88 -28.55 37.92
N GLY A 587 -19.13 -28.89 38.23
CA GLY A 587 -19.80 -28.52 39.49
C GLY A 587 -21.07 -27.72 39.22
N GLY A 588 -22.23 -28.35 39.44
CA GLY A 588 -23.55 -27.79 39.10
C GLY A 588 -24.56 -28.89 38.78
N HIS A 589 -24.79 -29.80 39.73
CA HIS A 589 -25.89 -30.76 39.65
C HIS A 589 -27.20 -30.10 40.09
N GLU A 590 -28.25 -30.22 39.28
CA GLU A 590 -29.64 -30.15 39.75
C GLU A 590 -30.54 -30.90 38.75
N THR A 591 -31.71 -31.38 39.20
CA THR A 591 -32.44 -32.47 38.54
C THR A 591 -33.94 -32.18 38.40
N TRP A 592 -34.47 -32.41 37.18
CA TRP A 592 -35.77 -33.04 36.83
C TRP A 592 -37.04 -32.72 37.67
N PRO A 593 -38.22 -32.48 37.04
CA PRO A 593 -38.83 -33.56 36.25
C PRO A 593 -39.65 -33.19 34.99
N GLU A 594 -40.07 -34.27 34.31
CA GLU A 594 -40.97 -34.39 33.18
C GLU A 594 -42.38 -33.78 33.35
N CYS A 595 -43.03 -33.45 32.23
CA CYS A 595 -44.51 -33.38 32.20
C CYS A 595 -45.15 -33.75 30.84
N ARG A 596 -45.51 -35.04 30.71
CA ARG A 596 -46.62 -35.67 29.95
C ARG A 596 -47.00 -35.19 28.54
N ALA A 597 -47.09 -36.18 27.65
CA ALA A 597 -47.71 -36.09 26.32
C ALA A 597 -49.26 -36.04 26.31
N ARG A 598 -49.83 -35.73 25.14
CA ARG A 598 -51.14 -36.22 24.69
C ARG A 598 -51.07 -36.67 23.23
N ARG A 599 -51.78 -37.74 22.89
CA ARG A 599 -52.17 -38.15 21.53
C ARG A 599 -53.70 -38.23 21.45
N HIS A 600 -54.24 -37.97 20.27
CA HIS A 600 -55.33 -38.65 19.55
C HIS A 600 -55.25 -38.07 18.11
N GLU A 601 -55.43 -38.79 16.98
CA GLU A 601 -56.48 -39.76 16.58
C GLU A 601 -57.84 -39.05 16.40
N HIS A 602 -58.64 -39.27 15.35
CA HIS A 602 -58.53 -40.09 14.12
C HIS A 602 -59.41 -39.39 13.02
N GLU A 603 -59.16 -39.50 11.70
CA GLU A 603 -59.97 -40.23 10.68
C GLU A 603 -59.58 -39.68 9.27
N HIS A 604 -59.40 -40.50 8.21
CA HIS A 604 -60.38 -40.94 7.18
C HIS A 604 -61.11 -39.77 6.45
N GLU A 605 -61.28 -39.71 5.12
CA GLU A 605 -60.96 -40.62 3.97
C GLU A 605 -60.83 -39.76 2.67
N HIS A 606 -60.71 -40.18 1.39
CA HIS A 606 -60.89 -41.45 0.64
C HIS A 606 -60.09 -41.40 -0.70
N GLU A 607 -59.86 -42.54 -1.37
CA GLU A 607 -59.33 -42.67 -2.76
C GLU A 607 -60.48 -43.05 -3.76
N PRO A 608 -60.35 -43.21 -5.12
CA PRO A 608 -59.60 -44.34 -5.73
C PRO A 608 -59.06 -44.21 -7.19
N GLU A 609 -58.10 -45.08 -7.51
CA GLU A 609 -57.85 -45.82 -8.78
C GLU A 609 -57.97 -45.19 -10.20
N LYS A 610 -56.88 -45.35 -11.01
CA LYS A 610 -56.81 -46.17 -12.26
C LYS A 610 -55.50 -45.90 -13.04
N GLU A 611 -54.90 -46.82 -13.84
CA GLU A 611 -55.13 -48.25 -14.11
C GLU A 611 -53.78 -48.96 -14.44
N LYS A 612 -53.78 -50.23 -14.86
CA LYS A 612 -52.61 -51.14 -14.88
C LYS A 612 -51.87 -51.23 -16.23
N THR A 613 -50.57 -51.54 -16.19
CA THR A 613 -49.98 -52.59 -17.06
C THR A 613 -48.71 -53.20 -16.46
N LYS A 614 -48.41 -54.47 -16.80
CA LYS A 614 -47.18 -55.21 -16.46
C LYS A 614 -46.41 -55.58 -17.73
N SER A 615 -45.09 -55.69 -17.64
CA SER A 615 -44.30 -56.70 -18.35
C SER A 615 -43.01 -57.01 -17.56
N GLU A 616 -42.54 -58.26 -17.60
CA GLU A 616 -41.48 -58.78 -16.73
C GLU A 616 -40.25 -59.22 -17.54
N SER A 617 -39.03 -58.89 -17.08
CA SER A 617 -37.83 -59.69 -17.34
C SER A 617 -36.63 -59.34 -16.43
N ARG A 618 -36.12 -60.35 -15.72
CA ARG A 618 -34.78 -60.50 -15.10
C ARG A 618 -34.31 -61.93 -15.45
N PRO A 619 -33.00 -62.28 -15.51
CA PRO A 619 -31.92 -61.97 -14.54
C PRO A 619 -30.63 -61.44 -15.25
N THR A 620 -29.39 -61.40 -14.72
CA THR A 620 -28.75 -61.99 -13.52
C THR A 620 -27.65 -61.06 -12.94
N GLU A 621 -26.77 -61.57 -12.06
CA GLU A 621 -25.96 -60.83 -11.07
C GLU A 621 -24.51 -60.41 -11.48
N GLU A 622 -23.83 -59.78 -10.50
CA GLU A 622 -22.36 -59.68 -10.28
C GLU A 622 -21.52 -58.56 -10.95
N LYS A 623 -21.20 -57.55 -10.13
CA LYS A 623 -19.85 -56.98 -9.84
C LYS A 623 -18.87 -56.66 -11.01
N GLY A 624 -18.46 -55.38 -11.10
CA GLY A 624 -17.01 -55.10 -11.23
C GLY A 624 -16.52 -53.79 -11.87
N LYS A 625 -15.91 -52.92 -11.03
CA LYS A 625 -14.87 -51.91 -11.34
C LYS A 625 -15.24 -50.68 -12.20
N ARG A 626 -14.45 -49.62 -11.99
CA ARG A 626 -14.54 -48.28 -12.62
C ARG A 626 -13.75 -48.26 -13.94
N PRO A 627 -14.14 -47.43 -14.93
CA PRO A 627 -13.25 -47.06 -16.02
C PRO A 627 -12.21 -46.02 -15.55
N GLU A 628 -10.94 -46.25 -15.85
CA GLU A 628 -9.86 -45.28 -15.64
C GLU A 628 -9.92 -44.19 -16.71
N LYS A 629 -9.66 -42.92 -16.33
CA LYS A 629 -9.52 -41.82 -17.31
C LYS A 629 -8.06 -41.64 -17.70
N THR A 630 -7.82 -41.59 -19.00
CA THR A 630 -6.50 -41.65 -19.63
C THR A 630 -5.65 -40.40 -19.39
N LEU A 631 -4.36 -40.57 -19.07
CA LEU A 631 -3.37 -39.51 -19.25
C LEU A 631 -2.87 -39.46 -20.69
N SER A 632 -2.90 -38.27 -21.30
CA SER A 632 -2.03 -37.91 -22.42
C SER A 632 -1.76 -36.40 -22.45
N LYS A 633 -0.70 -35.95 -21.77
CA LYS A 633 -0.13 -34.61 -21.98
C LYS A 633 0.79 -34.61 -23.22
N ALA A 634 1.07 -33.41 -23.73
CA ALA A 634 1.63 -33.21 -25.07
C ALA A 634 3.04 -33.80 -25.29
N LYS A 635 3.34 -34.08 -26.57
CA LYS A 635 4.65 -34.56 -27.03
C LYS A 635 5.71 -33.45 -26.95
N SER A 636 6.94 -33.83 -26.63
CA SER A 636 8.12 -32.99 -26.80
C SER A 636 8.46 -32.77 -28.28
N PHE A 637 9.22 -31.70 -28.55
CA PHE A 637 9.82 -31.41 -29.85
C PHE A 637 11.28 -30.99 -29.63
N TRP A 638 12.13 -31.28 -30.63
CA TRP A 638 13.61 -31.27 -30.55
C TRP A 638 14.23 -32.35 -29.62
N GLY A 639 15.38 -32.93 -29.96
CA GLY A 639 16.09 -32.78 -31.24
C GLY A 639 17.55 -33.23 -31.26
N LEU A 640 17.79 -34.54 -31.30
CA LEU A 640 19.03 -35.18 -31.82
C LEU A 640 20.41 -34.69 -31.29
N ASN A 641 21.13 -35.59 -30.60
CA ASN A 641 22.47 -35.95 -31.11
C ASN A 641 22.95 -37.36 -30.76
N LYS A 642 24.04 -37.77 -31.43
CA LYS A 642 24.40 -39.16 -31.74
C LYS A 642 25.05 -39.97 -30.59
N VAL A 643 24.56 -41.21 -30.46
CA VAL A 643 25.32 -42.48 -30.46
C VAL A 643 26.83 -42.43 -30.11
N VAL A 644 27.20 -43.10 -29.02
CA VAL A 644 28.43 -43.92 -28.92
C VAL A 644 28.08 -45.27 -28.29
N LYS A 645 28.62 -46.38 -28.80
CA LYS A 645 28.55 -47.70 -28.17
C LYS A 645 29.82 -47.94 -27.33
N GLY A 646 29.67 -48.17 -26.03
CA GLY A 646 30.71 -48.72 -25.15
C GLY A 646 30.28 -50.08 -24.60
N ARG A 647 31.22 -51.02 -24.40
CA ARG A 647 30.92 -52.41 -24.03
C ARG A 647 31.59 -52.80 -22.71
N SER A 648 30.82 -53.55 -21.91
CA SER A 648 31.25 -54.66 -21.02
C SER A 648 32.22 -54.43 -19.84
N LYS A 649 31.71 -54.88 -18.68
CA LYS A 649 32.39 -55.55 -17.56
C LYS A 649 33.31 -54.73 -16.65
N GLY A 650 33.20 -55.08 -15.37
CA GLY A 650 33.68 -54.41 -14.16
C GLY A 650 32.72 -54.83 -13.05
#